data_AF-A0A1V5ZAN3-F1
#
_entry.id   AF-A0A1V5ZAN3-F1
#
_cell.length_a   1.000
_cell.length_b   1.000
_cell.length_c   1.000
_cell.angle_alpha   90.00
_cell.angle_beta   90.00
_cell.angle_gamma   90.00
#
_symmetry.space_group_name_H-M   'P 1'
#
loop_
_entity.id
_entity.type
_entity.pdbx_description
1 polymer ?
#
loop_
_entity_poly.entity_id
_entity_poly.type
_entity_poly.pdbx_seq_one_letter_code
_entity_poly.pdbx_strand_id
1 'polypeptide(L)'
;MKTDYPVETAMMERDLRQTSPLTWFIVPDAAELQRDMIRQAMSMETDQDTALSQELENLSSVSGDAPQWLDLYVRSCAALDALSSLKDVDMEALRRAITHLSEAYPSTYTAGPAYLARLEAFERDLPAIQKGLTGADPAALEAVRQLCALQREALLANPLLDFDRVLVIRRSEDNLGLPQNWQGNCSLPRRGYDNEILLLSPFSDDKAPTRLFKPERDYLVGDVDIHFSGDRMLFSMLGSNDRWQIWEMASDGSGLRQVTPGVEPDVDNYDACYLPDGRIIFDSTRCFQGIPCVAGSDAVANLYIMNADGTGIRQLCFDQDHNWCPTVLNNGRILYSRWEYSDTPHYFSRLLFHMNPDGTNQVEFYGSNSFWPNSMFYTRPIPNHPSKVVTIVTGHHGVARMGELVILDPAKGRKEGDGVVQRIPGHGQPVEPVIVDQLVDTVWPRFLHPYPLSEHFFLVSCKPTPERPWGLYLVDSFDNMLLLHEEPGYAIFEPIPFRTQPAPQSIPDRVNLAKKDATVYLMDVYEGPGLSNVPRGTVKSLRLYSFHYGYQRIGGHQHVGMEGPWDVRRILGTVPVSEDGSAYFSVPANTPIAVQPLDSEGKALQVMRSWFTAMPGEVLSCVGCHEPQNTAPPSQFTLAARRTPDAIAPWYGKARGFSFIHEVQPVLDRHCAGCHGAADSADGRPDFTSYAERGPGNFNKPYLALHPYVRRPGPESDYHLQKPLEWHADTSELIQLLAKGHHGVQLDREGWDRLITWIDLNVPDHGRWSDHTEIPDNGVARRAEMRAQYSCLLEDTSEEELTPAAYPRDYLAPETPVLAANAPEVQAWPFDAEEAVRRQKTAGEEIRRTLDLGEGISMEFVLVPPGEFVMGGDQFADELPLTREIIDTPFWLGVTEVTNMQYERFDPAHDSAYIDQHNKDHTTPGYPANLPYQPVIRISWDEALSFTRWLTERVGEPCSLPTEKQWEWACRAGSAGAMSYGTLDDDFSKTANLADASVRRLAVAGINPQPIPNPSPFEDFLPKEARFDDGERLMCDVGRYDANAWGLKDMHGNVCEWTLTAYRPYPYVDNDGRNEINADEKRVVRGGSWSDRPIRARSAFRLAYQPWQSVHNVGFRVMIPAGASHETLAAQ
;
A
#
# COMPACT_ATOMS: atom_id res chain seq x y z
N MET A 1 37.52 23.61 -39.80
CA MET A 1 36.15 23.02 -39.72
C MET A 1 35.47 23.38 -38.40
N LYS A 2 35.87 22.87 -37.22
CA LYS A 2 35.26 23.30 -35.94
C LYS A 2 35.24 24.81 -35.70
N THR A 3 36.29 25.52 -36.09
CA THR A 3 36.39 26.98 -35.93
C THR A 3 35.63 27.75 -37.01
N ASP A 4 35.62 27.23 -38.24
CA ASP A 4 35.16 27.97 -39.43
C ASP A 4 33.70 27.63 -39.82
N TYR A 5 33.24 26.43 -39.44
CA TYR A 5 31.93 25.83 -39.75
C TYR A 5 31.41 25.05 -38.53
N PRO A 6 31.25 25.72 -37.37
CA PRO A 6 30.94 25.06 -36.11
C PRO A 6 29.58 24.32 -36.13
N VAL A 7 28.60 24.86 -36.86
CA VAL A 7 27.23 24.31 -36.95
C VAL A 7 27.23 23.02 -37.75
N GLU A 8 27.80 23.05 -38.95
CA GLU A 8 27.92 21.90 -39.83
C GLU A 8 28.79 20.82 -39.18
N THR A 9 29.83 21.22 -38.45
CA THR A 9 30.67 20.30 -37.70
C THR A 9 29.90 19.59 -36.58
N ALA A 10 29.08 20.31 -35.81
CA ALA A 10 28.25 19.73 -34.75
C ALA A 10 27.19 18.76 -35.31
N MET A 11 26.52 19.13 -36.41
CA MET A 11 25.56 18.27 -37.12
C MET A 11 26.24 16.97 -37.58
N MET A 12 27.41 17.07 -38.22
CA MET A 12 28.16 15.91 -38.69
C MET A 12 28.65 15.02 -37.53
N GLU A 13 29.11 15.60 -36.42
CA GLU A 13 29.53 14.84 -35.24
C GLU A 13 28.35 14.09 -34.59
N ARG A 14 27.15 14.70 -34.57
CA ARG A 14 25.91 14.06 -34.12
C ARG A 14 25.57 12.84 -34.99
N ASP A 15 25.64 12.98 -36.32
CA ASP A 15 25.08 11.98 -37.24
C ASP A 15 26.10 10.88 -37.63
N LEU A 16 27.41 11.17 -37.67
CA LEU A 16 28.44 10.22 -38.10
C LEU A 16 28.71 9.08 -37.09
N ARG A 17 28.38 9.25 -35.81
CA ARG A 17 28.77 8.33 -34.71
C ARG A 17 30.25 7.87 -34.74
N GLN A 18 31.12 8.63 -35.40
CA GLN A 18 32.54 8.36 -35.59
C GLN A 18 33.38 9.54 -35.08
N THR A 19 34.65 9.26 -34.80
CA THR A 19 35.58 10.17 -34.10
C THR A 19 36.01 11.42 -34.87
N SER A 20 35.62 11.60 -36.15
CA SER A 20 35.98 12.82 -36.90
C SER A 20 35.01 13.16 -38.05
N PRO A 21 34.50 14.40 -38.12
CA PRO A 21 33.75 14.90 -39.28
C PRO A 21 34.60 15.02 -40.55
N LEU A 22 35.94 14.90 -40.43
CA LEU A 22 36.84 14.79 -41.59
C LEU A 22 36.63 13.51 -42.39
N THR A 23 36.00 12.47 -41.80
CA THR A 23 35.69 11.22 -42.49
C THR A 23 34.87 11.49 -43.76
N TRP A 24 33.97 12.48 -43.77
CA TRP A 24 33.20 12.89 -44.96
C TRP A 24 34.06 13.21 -46.19
N PHE A 25 35.29 13.68 -45.99
CA PHE A 25 36.17 14.16 -47.06
C PHE A 25 37.27 13.18 -47.48
N ILE A 26 37.37 12.00 -46.84
CA ILE A 26 38.54 11.11 -46.99
C ILE A 26 38.21 9.65 -47.34
N VAL A 27 36.94 9.26 -47.48
CA VAL A 27 36.55 7.88 -47.86
C VAL A 27 36.60 7.69 -49.40
N PRO A 28 37.11 6.54 -49.91
CA PRO A 28 37.14 6.25 -51.34
C PRO A 28 35.76 6.15 -52.02
N ASP A 29 34.69 5.90 -51.27
CA ASP A 29 33.30 5.86 -51.74
C ASP A 29 32.42 6.83 -50.92
N ALA A 30 32.71 8.12 -51.05
CA ALA A 30 32.05 9.18 -50.28
C ALA A 30 30.53 9.26 -50.55
N ALA A 31 30.07 8.87 -51.74
CA ALA A 31 28.66 9.03 -52.13
C ALA A 31 27.69 8.11 -51.36
N GLU A 32 28.12 6.91 -50.95
CA GLU A 32 27.29 5.99 -50.16
C GLU A 32 27.12 6.51 -48.72
N LEU A 33 28.23 6.89 -48.06
CA LEU A 33 28.21 7.48 -46.71
C LEU A 33 27.36 8.77 -46.66
N GLN A 34 27.53 9.65 -47.64
CA GLN A 34 26.79 10.91 -47.73
C GLN A 34 25.29 10.67 -47.93
N ARG A 35 24.93 9.71 -48.79
CA ARG A 35 23.53 9.34 -49.03
C ARG A 35 22.88 8.80 -47.75
N ASP A 36 23.58 7.95 -47.00
CA ASP A 36 23.06 7.40 -45.75
C ASP A 36 22.88 8.49 -44.68
N MET A 37 23.83 9.43 -44.57
CA MET A 37 23.71 10.57 -43.66
C MET A 37 22.56 11.50 -44.01
N ILE A 38 22.34 11.80 -45.29
CA ILE A 38 21.19 12.61 -45.72
C ILE A 38 19.88 11.89 -45.44
N ARG A 39 19.80 10.58 -45.71
CA ARG A 39 18.61 9.76 -45.35
C ARG A 39 18.36 9.75 -43.85
N GLN A 40 19.41 9.70 -43.05
CA GLN A 40 19.31 9.77 -41.59
C GLN A 40 18.81 11.17 -41.15
N ALA A 41 19.35 12.24 -41.73
CA ALA A 41 18.90 13.61 -41.48
C ALA A 41 17.48 13.88 -41.98
N MET A 42 16.95 13.09 -42.92
CA MET A 42 15.56 13.19 -43.36
C MET A 42 14.59 12.32 -42.54
N SER A 43 15.11 11.49 -41.63
CA SER A 43 14.42 10.39 -40.92
C SER A 43 13.84 9.33 -41.89
N MET A 44 14.01 8.04 -41.60
CA MET A 44 13.61 6.95 -42.51
C MET A 44 12.09 6.82 -42.78
N GLU A 45 11.27 7.75 -42.28
CA GLU A 45 9.80 7.73 -42.34
C GLU A 45 9.16 8.90 -43.10
N THR A 46 9.92 9.80 -43.71
CA THR A 46 9.29 10.73 -44.68
C THR A 46 8.91 9.97 -45.95
N ASP A 47 7.67 10.14 -46.40
CA ASP A 47 7.17 9.66 -47.70
C ASP A 47 8.27 9.71 -48.77
N GLN A 48 8.38 8.68 -49.61
CA GLN A 48 9.39 8.62 -50.68
C GLN A 48 9.29 9.78 -51.69
N ASP A 49 8.28 10.64 -51.56
CA ASP A 49 7.87 11.68 -52.50
C ASP A 49 8.04 13.12 -51.94
N THR A 50 9.07 13.37 -51.11
CA THR A 50 9.43 14.75 -50.69
C THR A 50 10.33 15.46 -51.70
N ALA A 51 10.33 16.80 -51.69
CA ALA A 51 11.20 17.59 -52.56
C ALA A 51 12.70 17.30 -52.30
N LEU A 52 13.10 17.14 -51.03
CA LEU A 52 14.46 16.74 -50.66
C LEU A 52 14.78 15.30 -51.11
N SER A 53 13.81 14.36 -51.07
CA SER A 53 13.99 12.98 -51.54
C SER A 53 14.26 12.94 -53.05
N GLN A 54 13.50 13.73 -53.82
CA GLN A 54 13.69 13.84 -55.26
C GLN A 54 15.05 14.47 -55.61
N GLU A 55 15.50 15.45 -54.82
CA GLU A 55 16.82 16.08 -54.97
C GLU A 55 17.96 15.09 -54.66
N LEU A 56 17.81 14.26 -53.62
CA LEU A 56 18.75 13.19 -53.27
C LEU A 56 18.87 12.14 -54.39
N GLU A 57 17.76 11.74 -55.02
CA GLU A 57 17.78 10.82 -56.16
C GLU A 57 18.55 11.41 -57.35
N ASN A 58 18.38 12.70 -57.62
CA ASN A 58 19.08 13.40 -58.70
C ASN A 58 20.61 13.46 -58.46
N LEU A 59 21.07 13.41 -57.21
CA LEU A 59 22.49 13.37 -56.85
C LEU A 59 23.15 12.01 -57.09
N SER A 60 22.39 10.95 -57.37
CA SER A 60 22.93 9.60 -57.62
C SER A 60 23.93 9.51 -58.79
N SER A 61 23.92 10.50 -59.69
CA SER A 61 24.81 10.61 -60.85
C SER A 61 25.99 11.59 -60.65
N VAL A 62 26.08 12.22 -59.47
CA VAL A 62 27.04 13.27 -59.12
C VAL A 62 28.20 12.67 -58.30
N SER A 63 29.43 13.14 -58.55
CA SER A 63 30.63 12.70 -57.81
C SER A 63 30.48 12.97 -56.31
N GLY A 64 30.97 12.06 -55.45
CA GLY A 64 30.85 12.15 -53.99
C GLY A 64 31.68 13.28 -53.35
N ASP A 65 32.51 14.01 -54.10
CA ASP A 65 33.22 15.21 -53.64
C ASP A 65 32.48 16.51 -53.99
N ALA A 66 31.31 16.42 -54.62
CA ALA A 66 30.58 17.59 -55.10
C ALA A 66 29.88 18.33 -53.94
N PRO A 67 29.93 19.68 -53.91
CA PRO A 67 29.38 20.48 -52.80
C PRO A 67 27.87 20.33 -52.60
N GLN A 68 27.14 19.87 -53.62
CA GLN A 68 25.70 19.64 -53.56
C GLN A 68 25.30 18.61 -52.50
N TRP A 69 26.17 17.64 -52.18
CA TRP A 69 25.92 16.66 -51.12
C TRP A 69 25.88 17.32 -49.73
N LEU A 70 26.82 18.25 -49.46
CA LEU A 70 26.88 18.97 -48.19
C LEU A 70 25.73 19.98 -48.06
N ASP A 71 25.39 20.69 -49.13
CA ASP A 71 24.25 21.61 -49.16
C ASP A 71 22.93 20.88 -48.84
N LEU A 72 22.68 19.75 -49.51
CA LEU A 72 21.49 18.95 -49.26
C LEU A 72 21.46 18.38 -47.83
N TYR A 73 22.60 17.94 -47.30
CA TYR A 73 22.70 17.48 -45.91
C TYR A 73 22.38 18.57 -44.89
N VAL A 74 22.97 19.76 -45.03
CA VAL A 74 22.73 20.89 -44.12
C VAL A 74 21.26 21.34 -44.20
N ARG A 75 20.68 21.43 -45.41
CA ARG A 75 19.26 21.74 -45.60
C ARG A 75 18.34 20.68 -44.98
N SER A 76 18.69 19.40 -45.12
CA SER A 76 17.95 18.29 -44.52
C SER A 76 18.01 18.34 -43.00
N CYS A 77 19.17 18.62 -42.41
CA CYS A 77 19.32 18.85 -40.98
C CYS A 77 18.48 20.04 -40.49
N ALA A 78 18.53 21.18 -41.19
CA ALA A 78 17.75 22.36 -40.85
C ALA A 78 16.23 22.09 -40.90
N ALA A 79 15.77 21.33 -41.91
CA ALA A 79 14.38 20.89 -41.99
C ALA A 79 14.00 19.96 -40.85
N LEU A 80 14.87 19.00 -40.49
CA LEU A 80 14.64 18.09 -39.36
C LEU A 80 14.59 18.84 -38.03
N ASP A 81 15.54 19.73 -37.78
CA ASP A 81 15.60 20.53 -36.54
C ASP A 81 14.36 21.44 -36.44
N ALA A 82 13.91 22.02 -37.55
CA ALA A 82 12.67 22.80 -37.61
C ALA A 82 11.42 21.93 -37.40
N LEU A 83 11.37 20.71 -37.95
CA LEU A 83 10.28 19.77 -37.70
C LEU A 83 10.24 19.33 -36.24
N SER A 84 11.40 19.11 -35.60
CA SER A 84 11.49 18.83 -34.17
C SER A 84 10.97 20.02 -33.36
N SER A 85 11.46 21.23 -33.65
CA SER A 85 11.04 22.45 -32.96
C SER A 85 9.54 22.73 -33.12
N LEU A 86 8.97 22.42 -34.29
CA LEU A 86 7.54 22.54 -34.53
C LEU A 86 6.73 21.54 -33.70
N LYS A 87 7.26 20.34 -33.43
CA LYS A 87 6.63 19.36 -32.54
C LYS A 87 6.76 19.73 -31.07
N ASP A 88 7.84 20.40 -30.69
CA ASP A 88 8.10 20.82 -29.31
C ASP A 88 7.17 21.97 -28.85
N VAL A 89 6.55 22.71 -29.77
CA VAL A 89 5.58 23.76 -29.46
C VAL A 89 4.15 23.25 -29.63
N ASP A 90 3.51 22.90 -28.51
CA ASP A 90 2.07 22.67 -28.46
C ASP A 90 1.33 24.03 -28.54
N MET A 91 0.78 24.33 -29.71
CA MET A 91 0.05 25.58 -29.97
C MET A 91 -1.24 25.69 -29.15
N GLU A 92 -1.89 24.57 -28.82
CA GLU A 92 -3.11 24.60 -28.01
C GLU A 92 -2.77 24.86 -26.53
N ALA A 93 -1.72 24.21 -26.02
CA ALA A 93 -1.15 24.50 -24.72
C ALA A 93 -0.75 25.97 -24.60
N LEU A 94 -0.06 26.51 -25.60
CA LEU A 94 0.37 27.90 -25.63
C LEU A 94 -0.83 28.85 -25.64
N ARG A 95 -1.87 28.56 -26.42
CA ARG A 95 -3.12 29.33 -26.42
C ARG A 95 -3.79 29.34 -25.06
N ARG A 96 -3.89 28.18 -24.39
CA ARG A 96 -4.43 28.07 -23.01
C ARG A 96 -3.64 28.93 -22.03
N ALA A 97 -2.30 28.86 -22.07
CA ALA A 97 -1.44 29.66 -21.21
C ALA A 97 -1.59 31.18 -21.45
N ILE A 98 -1.58 31.63 -22.71
CA ILE A 98 -1.78 33.05 -23.07
C ILE A 98 -3.15 33.54 -22.61
N THR A 99 -4.18 32.73 -22.80
CA THR A 99 -5.56 33.06 -22.41
C THR A 99 -5.65 33.20 -20.89
N HIS A 100 -5.16 32.20 -20.16
CA HIS A 100 -5.09 32.23 -18.70
C HIS A 100 -4.33 33.47 -18.19
N LEU A 101 -3.14 33.75 -18.72
CA LEU A 101 -2.33 34.91 -18.30
C LEU A 101 -3.05 36.24 -18.59
N SER A 102 -3.76 36.34 -19.72
CA SER A 102 -4.54 37.54 -20.08
C SER A 102 -5.72 37.77 -19.14
N GLU A 103 -6.38 36.70 -18.69
CA GLU A 103 -7.54 36.75 -17.79
C GLU A 103 -7.15 36.96 -16.33
N ALA A 104 -6.12 36.24 -15.86
CA ALA A 104 -5.65 36.31 -14.49
C ALA A 104 -4.87 37.60 -14.19
N TYR A 105 -4.18 38.15 -15.20
CA TYR A 105 -3.30 39.32 -15.04
C TYR A 105 -3.52 40.42 -16.10
N PRO A 106 -4.76 40.93 -16.27
CA PRO A 106 -5.11 41.82 -17.39
C PRO A 106 -4.35 43.16 -17.39
N SER A 107 -3.85 43.61 -16.24
CA SER A 107 -3.11 44.88 -16.12
C SER A 107 -1.61 44.76 -16.36
N THR A 108 -1.03 43.56 -16.24
CA THR A 108 0.42 43.33 -16.35
C THR A 108 0.78 42.48 -17.57
N TYR A 109 -0.10 41.59 -18.02
CA TYR A 109 0.06 40.80 -19.24
C TYR A 109 -0.66 41.44 -20.45
N THR A 110 -0.28 42.67 -20.81
CA THR A 110 -1.05 43.47 -21.80
C THR A 110 -0.88 43.02 -23.26
N ALA A 111 0.14 42.24 -23.56
CA ALA A 111 0.45 41.79 -24.92
C ALA A 111 -0.32 40.53 -25.36
N GLY A 112 -1.10 39.90 -24.46
CA GLY A 112 -1.87 38.68 -24.73
C GLY A 112 -2.66 38.67 -26.04
N PRO A 113 -3.51 39.69 -26.34
CA PRO A 113 -4.24 39.75 -27.60
C PRO A 113 -3.34 39.75 -28.85
N ALA A 114 -2.16 40.37 -28.76
CA ALA A 114 -1.20 40.38 -29.87
C ALA A 114 -0.52 39.01 -30.06
N TYR A 115 -0.24 38.30 -28.96
CA TYR A 115 0.29 36.94 -29.03
C TYR A 115 -0.73 35.96 -29.61
N LEU A 116 -2.00 36.03 -29.19
CA LEU A 116 -3.08 35.21 -29.77
C LEU A 116 -3.25 35.45 -31.28
N ALA A 117 -3.23 36.72 -31.72
CA ALA A 117 -3.33 37.05 -33.14
C ALA A 117 -2.16 36.49 -33.97
N ARG A 118 -0.93 36.51 -33.42
CA ARG A 118 0.25 35.88 -34.06
C ARG A 118 0.12 34.37 -34.12
N LEU A 119 -0.38 33.74 -33.06
CA LEU A 119 -0.59 32.29 -33.00
C LEU A 119 -1.66 31.84 -34.00
N GLU A 120 -2.80 32.54 -34.08
CA GLU A 120 -3.86 32.29 -35.06
C GLU A 120 -3.38 32.45 -36.50
N ALA A 121 -2.51 33.44 -36.76
CA ALA A 121 -1.90 33.60 -38.06
C ALA A 121 -1.02 32.39 -38.42
N PHE A 122 -0.22 31.90 -37.47
CA PHE A 122 0.62 30.73 -37.67
C PHE A 122 -0.21 29.45 -37.90
N GLU A 123 -1.22 29.19 -37.08
CA GLU A 123 -2.10 28.02 -37.20
C GLU A 123 -2.80 27.97 -38.58
N ARG A 124 -3.24 29.11 -39.09
CA ARG A 124 -3.83 29.21 -40.44
C ARG A 124 -2.82 28.84 -41.52
N ASP A 125 -1.56 29.23 -41.35
CA ASP A 125 -0.50 29.07 -42.35
C ASP A 125 0.26 27.72 -42.19
N LEU A 126 -0.04 26.96 -41.12
CA LEU A 126 0.61 25.70 -40.76
C LEU A 126 0.68 24.65 -41.89
N PRO A 127 -0.39 24.37 -42.67
CA PRO A 127 -0.30 23.39 -43.76
C PRO A 127 0.71 23.79 -44.84
N ALA A 128 0.86 25.10 -45.10
CA ALA A 128 1.82 25.62 -46.06
C ALA A 128 3.25 25.54 -45.50
N ILE A 129 3.44 25.83 -44.22
CA ILE A 129 4.73 25.72 -43.52
C ILE A 129 5.20 24.25 -43.51
N GLN A 130 4.34 23.31 -43.08
CA GLN A 130 4.66 21.88 -43.08
C GLN A 130 5.05 21.38 -44.47
N LYS A 131 4.32 21.79 -45.51
CA LYS A 131 4.69 21.49 -46.89
C LYS A 131 6.06 22.08 -47.26
N GLY A 132 6.33 23.34 -46.90
CA GLY A 132 7.61 23.99 -47.16
C GLY A 132 8.80 23.33 -46.46
N LEU A 133 8.62 22.80 -45.25
CA LEU A 133 9.67 22.08 -44.52
C LEU A 133 10.13 20.81 -45.26
N THR A 134 9.25 20.15 -46.03
CA THR A 134 9.63 18.99 -46.88
C THR A 134 10.66 19.33 -47.97
N GLY A 135 10.85 20.62 -48.28
CA GLY A 135 11.86 21.13 -49.22
C GLY A 135 12.97 21.97 -48.56
N ALA A 136 12.98 22.09 -47.23
CA ALA A 136 13.80 23.06 -46.49
C ALA A 136 13.60 24.53 -46.97
N ASP A 137 12.35 24.92 -47.26
CA ASP A 137 12.03 26.28 -47.71
C ASP A 137 12.43 27.34 -46.65
N PRO A 138 13.22 28.36 -47.01
CA PRO A 138 13.70 29.37 -46.05
C PRO A 138 12.58 30.11 -45.30
N ALA A 139 11.42 30.35 -45.92
CA ALA A 139 10.30 31.01 -45.26
C ALA A 139 9.60 30.09 -44.27
N ALA A 140 9.50 28.79 -44.58
CA ALA A 140 8.99 27.79 -43.63
C ALA A 140 9.93 27.64 -42.42
N LEU A 141 11.25 27.60 -42.63
CA LEU A 141 12.25 27.55 -41.55
C LEU A 141 12.21 28.82 -40.67
N GLU A 142 12.06 30.00 -41.27
CA GLU A 142 11.86 31.26 -40.55
C GLU A 142 10.56 31.26 -39.75
N ALA A 143 9.45 30.77 -40.32
CA ALA A 143 8.17 30.70 -39.62
C ALA A 143 8.26 29.85 -38.34
N VAL A 144 8.91 28.68 -38.40
CA VAL A 144 9.13 27.85 -37.19
C VAL A 144 9.96 28.59 -36.14
N ARG A 145 11.02 29.30 -36.55
CA ARG A 145 11.80 30.15 -35.62
C ARG A 145 10.94 31.23 -34.99
N GLN A 146 10.03 31.84 -35.75
CA GLN A 146 9.08 32.84 -35.24
C GLN A 146 8.04 32.26 -34.29
N LEU A 147 7.61 31.00 -34.48
CA LEU A 147 6.74 30.30 -33.53
C LEU A 147 7.46 30.05 -32.20
N CYS A 148 8.70 29.54 -32.25
CA CYS A 148 9.50 29.32 -31.04
C CYS A 148 9.75 30.64 -30.29
N ALA A 149 10.05 31.71 -31.03
CA ALA A 149 10.17 33.06 -30.47
C ALA A 149 8.85 33.53 -29.84
N LEU A 150 7.71 33.32 -30.50
CA LEU A 150 6.38 33.66 -29.96
C LEU A 150 6.10 32.90 -28.66
N GLN A 151 6.37 31.59 -28.60
CA GLN A 151 6.19 30.78 -27.38
C GLN A 151 7.04 31.36 -26.24
N ARG A 152 8.34 31.61 -26.49
CA ARG A 152 9.24 32.19 -25.50
C ARG A 152 8.79 33.58 -25.05
N GLU A 153 8.48 34.48 -25.98
CA GLU A 153 7.99 35.83 -25.68
C GLU A 153 6.71 35.80 -24.83
N ALA A 154 5.73 34.99 -25.24
CA ALA A 154 4.44 34.90 -24.58
C ALA A 154 4.55 34.32 -23.17
N LEU A 155 5.33 33.26 -22.97
CA LEU A 155 5.50 32.63 -21.66
C LEU A 155 6.46 33.40 -20.74
N LEU A 156 7.49 34.06 -21.27
CA LEU A 156 8.39 34.90 -20.45
C LEU A 156 7.80 36.25 -20.07
N ALA A 157 6.75 36.72 -20.78
CA ALA A 157 5.96 37.87 -20.34
C ALA A 157 5.07 37.56 -19.12
N ASN A 158 5.09 36.32 -18.60
CA ASN A 158 4.32 35.91 -17.43
C ASN A 158 4.63 36.78 -16.19
N PRO A 159 3.63 37.48 -15.62
CA PRO A 159 3.83 38.37 -14.47
C PRO A 159 4.32 37.67 -13.19
N LEU A 160 4.23 36.34 -13.11
CA LEU A 160 4.76 35.54 -12.00
C LEU A 160 6.30 35.44 -12.01
N LEU A 161 6.94 35.74 -13.14
CA LEU A 161 8.40 35.81 -13.27
C LEU A 161 8.91 37.19 -12.81
N ASP A 162 8.52 37.60 -11.61
CA ASP A 162 8.86 38.90 -11.00
C ASP A 162 10.28 38.95 -10.39
N PHE A 163 11.16 38.07 -10.85
CA PHE A 163 12.54 37.90 -10.37
C PHE A 163 13.49 37.76 -11.56
N ASP A 164 14.69 38.32 -11.43
CA ASP A 164 15.69 38.29 -12.51
C ASP A 164 16.63 37.10 -12.45
N ARG A 165 16.74 36.46 -11.27
CA ARG A 165 17.74 35.42 -10.98
C ARG A 165 17.12 34.17 -10.41
N VAL A 166 17.67 33.03 -10.80
CA VAL A 166 17.32 31.70 -10.26
C VAL A 166 18.59 31.08 -9.70
N LEU A 167 18.52 30.65 -8.44
CA LEU A 167 19.54 29.81 -7.84
C LEU A 167 19.40 28.39 -8.36
N VAL A 168 20.51 27.76 -8.72
CA VAL A 168 20.57 26.37 -9.16
C VAL A 168 21.82 25.69 -8.62
N ILE A 169 21.79 24.36 -8.59
CA ILE A 169 22.98 23.53 -8.49
C ILE A 169 23.36 23.05 -9.88
N ARG A 170 24.57 23.39 -10.32
CA ARG A 170 25.18 22.82 -11.53
C ARG A 170 26.02 21.62 -11.10
N ARG A 171 25.72 20.42 -11.60
CA ARG A 171 26.41 19.17 -11.23
C ARG A 171 26.74 18.34 -12.46
N SER A 172 27.92 17.74 -12.51
CA SER A 172 28.30 16.85 -13.63
C SER A 172 27.29 15.71 -13.81
N GLU A 173 26.95 15.41 -15.07
CA GLU A 173 26.04 14.29 -15.41
C GLU A 173 26.65 12.91 -15.17
N ASP A 174 27.98 12.82 -15.00
CA ASP A 174 28.68 11.56 -14.70
C ASP A 174 28.26 10.99 -13.33
N ASN A 175 27.86 11.85 -12.40
CA ASN A 175 27.40 11.46 -11.07
C ASN A 175 26.37 12.45 -10.52
N LEU A 176 25.09 12.11 -10.69
CA LEU A 176 23.97 12.97 -10.26
C LEU A 176 23.81 13.05 -8.74
N GLY A 177 24.32 12.08 -7.97
CA GLY A 177 24.22 12.09 -6.52
C GLY A 177 22.79 12.02 -5.96
N LEU A 178 21.93 11.20 -6.58
CA LEU A 178 20.56 10.96 -6.10
C LEU A 178 20.50 9.62 -5.35
N PRO A 179 19.99 9.58 -4.10
CA PRO A 179 19.84 8.32 -3.38
C PRO A 179 18.69 7.49 -3.98
N GLN A 180 18.74 6.17 -3.85
CA GLN A 180 17.59 5.33 -4.25
C GLN A 180 16.33 5.70 -3.44
N ASN A 181 15.15 5.30 -3.91
CA ASN A 181 13.87 5.69 -3.29
C ASN A 181 13.61 5.00 -1.93
N TRP A 182 14.52 4.12 -1.51
CA TRP A 182 14.56 3.48 -0.20
C TRP A 182 15.79 3.91 0.64
N GLN A 183 16.61 4.86 0.19
CA GLN A 183 17.85 5.29 0.87
C GLN A 183 17.81 6.75 1.31
N GLY A 184 18.59 7.12 2.33
CA GLY A 184 18.88 8.52 2.65
C GLY A 184 20.15 9.06 1.97
N ASN A 185 20.45 10.35 2.16
CA ASN A 185 21.70 10.96 1.67
C ASN A 185 22.95 10.31 2.30
N CYS A 186 22.81 9.72 3.51
CA CYS A 186 23.87 8.96 4.17
C CYS A 186 24.40 7.76 3.38
N SER A 187 23.65 7.29 2.38
CA SER A 187 24.01 6.14 1.54
C SER A 187 24.77 6.55 0.27
N LEU A 188 24.84 7.85 -0.02
CA LEU A 188 25.59 8.37 -1.15
C LEU A 188 27.11 8.20 -0.95
N PRO A 189 27.86 7.99 -2.04
CA PRO A 189 29.32 8.12 -2.01
C PRO A 189 29.75 9.44 -1.35
N ARG A 190 30.84 9.42 -0.58
CA ARG A 190 31.34 10.63 0.09
C ARG A 190 32.07 11.60 -0.83
N ARG A 191 32.43 11.18 -2.04
CA ARG A 191 33.36 11.85 -2.96
C ARG A 191 32.99 11.59 -4.42
N GLY A 192 33.66 12.26 -5.34
CA GLY A 192 33.46 12.09 -6.79
C GLY A 192 32.38 12.99 -7.37
N TYR A 193 32.17 14.19 -6.80
CA TYR A 193 31.21 15.16 -7.31
C TYR A 193 31.91 16.42 -7.83
N ASP A 194 31.58 16.81 -9.07
CA ASP A 194 31.84 18.16 -9.57
C ASP A 194 30.54 18.94 -9.58
N ASN A 195 30.37 19.81 -8.58
CA ASN A 195 29.19 20.63 -8.42
C ASN A 195 29.47 22.00 -7.80
N GLU A 196 28.54 22.92 -8.04
CA GLU A 196 28.59 24.29 -7.53
C GLU A 196 27.19 24.90 -7.46
N ILE A 197 27.01 25.86 -6.55
CA ILE A 197 25.82 26.69 -6.42
C ILE A 197 26.01 27.94 -7.28
N LEU A 198 25.09 28.16 -8.22
CA LEU A 198 25.12 29.27 -9.17
C LEU A 198 23.86 30.14 -9.09
N LEU A 199 24.00 31.39 -9.50
CA LEU A 199 22.88 32.24 -9.91
C LEU A 199 22.87 32.36 -11.44
N LEU A 200 21.76 31.96 -12.04
CA LEU A 200 21.45 32.16 -13.45
C LEU A 200 20.54 33.37 -13.63
N SER A 201 20.60 34.00 -14.80
CA SER A 201 19.61 35.01 -15.23
C SER A 201 18.83 34.46 -16.44
N PRO A 202 17.99 33.42 -16.25
CA PRO A 202 17.46 32.60 -17.34
C PRO A 202 16.53 33.33 -18.32
N PHE A 203 16.08 34.53 -17.97
CA PHE A 203 15.14 35.33 -18.77
C PHE A 203 15.83 36.37 -19.66
N SER A 204 17.17 36.41 -19.66
CA SER A 204 17.97 37.35 -20.44
C SER A 204 19.12 36.64 -21.13
N ASP A 205 19.32 36.91 -22.42
CA ASP A 205 20.29 36.21 -23.26
C ASP A 205 21.76 36.64 -23.00
N ASP A 206 22.01 37.66 -22.16
CA ASP A 206 23.28 38.41 -22.08
C ASP A 206 23.97 38.40 -20.70
N LYS A 207 23.71 37.42 -19.82
CA LYS A 207 24.31 37.39 -18.47
C LYS A 207 24.96 36.05 -18.13
N ALA A 208 26.27 36.09 -17.91
CA ALA A 208 27.05 34.94 -17.45
C ALA A 208 26.58 34.47 -16.05
N PRO A 209 26.56 33.14 -15.79
CA PRO A 209 26.29 32.59 -14.47
C PRO A 209 27.22 33.18 -13.40
N THR A 210 26.67 33.47 -12.22
CA THR A 210 27.48 33.91 -11.06
C THR A 210 27.66 32.75 -10.10
N ARG A 211 28.91 32.35 -9.85
CA ARG A 211 29.24 31.34 -8.83
C ARG A 211 29.07 31.93 -7.43
N LEU A 212 28.24 31.28 -6.60
CA LEU A 212 28.14 31.59 -5.17
C LEU A 212 29.08 30.70 -4.35
N PHE A 213 29.09 29.40 -4.63
CA PHE A 213 29.88 28.45 -3.85
C PHE A 213 30.29 27.24 -4.67
N LYS A 214 31.54 26.80 -4.49
CA LYS A 214 32.06 25.52 -4.99
C LYS A 214 32.86 24.88 -3.86
N PRO A 215 32.54 23.63 -3.45
CA PRO A 215 33.31 22.93 -2.43
C PRO A 215 34.80 22.84 -2.80
N GLU A 216 35.70 22.94 -1.81
CA GLU A 216 37.15 22.84 -2.04
C GLU A 216 37.59 21.44 -2.45
N ARG A 217 36.78 20.43 -2.13
CA ARG A 217 36.97 19.02 -2.45
C ARG A 217 35.81 18.55 -3.31
N ASP A 218 35.91 17.32 -3.79
CA ASP A 218 34.91 16.63 -4.61
C ASP A 218 33.67 16.17 -3.82
N TYR A 219 33.20 17.00 -2.89
CA TYR A 219 32.04 16.76 -2.06
C TYR A 219 30.74 17.15 -2.76
N LEU A 220 29.69 16.39 -2.49
CA LEU A 220 28.34 16.77 -2.91
C LEU A 220 27.89 18.01 -2.14
N VAL A 221 27.27 18.94 -2.85
CA VAL A 221 26.46 20.04 -2.29
C VAL A 221 25.03 19.90 -2.83
N GLY A 222 24.03 19.98 -1.95
CA GLY A 222 22.62 19.70 -2.27
C GLY A 222 21.66 20.21 -1.20
N ASP A 223 20.38 20.01 -1.41
CA ASP A 223 19.29 20.33 -0.47
C ASP A 223 19.27 21.81 -0.05
N VAL A 224 19.31 22.71 -1.04
CA VAL A 224 19.35 24.15 -0.80
C VAL A 224 17.98 24.67 -0.38
N ASP A 225 17.95 25.43 0.72
CA ASP A 225 16.77 26.17 1.16
C ASP A 225 17.13 27.64 1.42
N ILE A 226 16.41 28.57 0.78
CA ILE A 226 16.66 30.01 0.93
C ILE A 226 15.75 30.56 2.02
N HIS A 227 16.32 31.29 2.97
CA HIS A 227 15.53 31.92 4.04
C HIS A 227 14.51 32.91 3.44
N PHE A 228 13.35 33.09 4.08
CA PHE A 228 12.27 33.95 3.57
C PHE A 228 12.71 35.38 3.22
N SER A 229 13.68 35.97 3.92
CA SER A 229 14.25 37.29 3.58
C SER A 229 15.09 37.31 2.29
N GLY A 230 15.58 36.16 1.83
CA GLY A 230 16.44 36.01 0.66
C GLY A 230 17.92 36.33 0.91
N ASP A 231 18.31 36.59 2.15
CA ASP A 231 19.67 37.06 2.53
C ASP A 231 20.64 35.96 2.94
N ARG A 232 20.16 34.73 3.17
CA ARG A 232 20.97 33.55 3.50
C ARG A 232 20.30 32.26 3.05
N MET A 233 21.08 31.18 2.98
CA MET A 233 20.61 29.86 2.55
C MET A 233 21.25 28.73 3.35
N LEU A 234 20.49 27.66 3.56
CA LEU A 234 20.96 26.37 4.07
C LEU A 234 21.31 25.44 2.91
N PHE A 235 22.19 24.48 3.16
CA PHE A 235 22.44 23.35 2.26
C PHE A 235 23.16 22.21 3.00
N SER A 236 23.11 21.02 2.42
CA SER A 236 23.80 19.82 2.89
C SER A 236 25.18 19.67 2.23
N MET A 237 26.20 19.37 3.03
CA MET A 237 27.55 19.03 2.55
C MET A 237 28.30 18.27 3.66
N LEU A 238 29.26 17.42 3.26
CA LEU A 238 30.17 16.80 4.24
C LEU A 238 30.94 17.85 5.05
N GLY A 239 31.04 17.61 6.35
CA GLY A 239 31.75 18.49 7.28
C GLY A 239 32.52 17.69 8.34
N SER A 240 32.28 18.04 9.60
CA SER A 240 32.89 17.38 10.75
C SER A 240 32.73 15.86 10.70
N ASN A 241 33.80 15.12 11.07
CA ASN A 241 33.86 13.66 11.08
C ASN A 241 33.63 12.95 9.72
N ASP A 242 33.76 13.66 8.59
CA ASP A 242 33.45 13.13 7.24
C ASP A 242 32.00 12.61 7.15
N ARG A 243 31.11 13.31 7.85
CA ARG A 243 29.65 13.10 7.91
C ARG A 243 28.90 14.23 7.25
N TRP A 244 27.69 13.95 6.79
CA TRP A 244 26.76 14.97 6.31
C TRP A 244 26.45 15.96 7.43
N GLN A 245 26.54 17.25 7.12
CA GLN A 245 26.24 18.34 8.03
C GLN A 245 25.41 19.40 7.31
N ILE A 246 24.71 20.21 8.10
CA ILE A 246 23.98 21.38 7.61
C ILE A 246 24.92 22.58 7.61
N TRP A 247 24.98 23.28 6.49
CA TRP A 247 25.75 24.49 6.29
C TRP A 247 24.84 25.68 6.02
N GLU A 248 25.29 26.87 6.39
CA GLU A 248 24.62 28.13 6.08
C GLU A 248 25.64 29.11 5.48
N MET A 249 25.20 29.91 4.52
CA MET A 249 25.96 31.04 4.01
C MET A 249 25.05 32.23 3.68
N ALA A 250 25.63 33.42 3.61
CA ALA A 250 24.94 34.59 3.08
C ALA A 250 24.68 34.41 1.58
N SER A 251 23.61 35.04 1.09
CA SER A 251 23.19 34.93 -0.31
C SER A 251 24.13 35.58 -1.34
N ASP A 252 25.18 36.25 -0.87
CA ASP A 252 26.29 36.75 -1.70
C ASP A 252 27.48 35.75 -1.80
N GLY A 253 27.37 34.58 -1.16
CA GLY A 253 28.41 33.54 -1.11
C GLY A 253 29.41 33.71 0.04
N SER A 254 29.25 34.71 0.90
CA SER A 254 30.12 34.94 2.06
C SER A 254 29.62 34.25 3.33
N GLY A 255 30.46 34.22 4.37
CA GLY A 255 30.03 33.82 5.72
C GLY A 255 29.70 32.34 5.89
N LEU A 256 30.26 31.46 5.05
CA LEU A 256 30.06 30.01 5.15
C LEU A 256 30.36 29.48 6.56
N ARG A 257 29.39 28.77 7.16
CA ARG A 257 29.52 28.12 8.45
C ARG A 257 28.79 26.77 8.49
N GLN A 258 29.33 25.83 9.25
CA GLN A 258 28.58 24.62 9.63
C GLN A 258 27.59 25.01 10.75
N VAL A 259 26.31 24.71 10.57
CA VAL A 259 25.25 25.00 11.56
C VAL A 259 25.16 23.91 12.59
N THR A 260 25.12 22.64 12.14
CA THR A 260 25.13 21.50 13.05
C THR A 260 26.46 21.44 13.79
N PRO A 261 26.48 21.06 15.07
CA PRO A 261 27.68 21.19 15.90
C PRO A 261 28.74 20.10 15.60
N GLY A 262 28.40 19.03 14.88
CA GLY A 262 29.35 17.99 14.48
C GLY A 262 29.98 17.19 15.62
N VAL A 263 29.32 17.15 16.79
CA VAL A 263 29.84 16.50 18.01
C VAL A 263 29.83 14.97 17.89
N GLU A 264 28.79 14.43 17.27
CA GLU A 264 28.61 12.99 17.13
C GLU A 264 29.42 12.46 15.93
N PRO A 265 30.31 11.46 16.11
CA PRO A 265 31.22 10.98 15.06
C PRO A 265 30.57 10.06 14.01
N ASP A 266 29.40 9.53 14.32
CA ASP A 266 28.70 8.46 13.61
C ASP A 266 27.30 8.88 13.12
N VAL A 267 27.03 10.19 13.11
CA VAL A 267 25.73 10.77 12.77
C VAL A 267 25.84 11.65 11.53
N ASP A 268 24.90 11.46 10.62
CA ASP A 268 24.69 12.26 9.43
C ASP A 268 23.50 13.21 9.64
N ASN A 269 23.59 14.45 9.14
CA ASN A 269 22.56 15.49 9.19
C ASN A 269 22.43 16.16 7.82
N TYR A 270 21.24 16.20 7.24
CA TYR A 270 21.01 16.69 5.87
C TYR A 270 19.56 17.16 5.68
N ASP A 271 19.23 17.61 4.46
CA ASP A 271 17.88 18.01 4.00
C ASP A 271 17.15 18.95 4.98
N ALA A 272 17.72 20.16 5.14
CA ALA A 272 17.25 21.14 6.11
C ALA A 272 16.40 22.25 5.49
N CYS A 273 15.38 22.71 6.21
CA CYS A 273 14.61 23.90 5.84
C CYS A 273 14.44 24.89 7.00
N TYR A 274 14.27 26.17 6.64
CA TYR A 274 14.01 27.23 7.61
C TYR A 274 12.56 27.22 8.11
N LEU A 275 12.39 27.49 9.40
CA LEU A 275 11.09 27.79 10.00
C LEU A 275 10.82 29.30 10.06
N PRO A 276 9.54 29.73 10.02
CA PRO A 276 9.20 31.16 10.12
C PRO A 276 9.67 31.87 11.39
N ASP A 277 9.96 31.12 12.46
CA ASP A 277 10.49 31.65 13.72
C ASP A 277 12.04 31.64 13.80
N GLY A 278 12.71 31.23 12.72
CA GLY A 278 14.17 31.18 12.61
C GLY A 278 14.81 29.87 13.07
N ARG A 279 14.04 28.90 13.59
CA ARG A 279 14.54 27.53 13.84
C ARG A 279 14.73 26.77 12.52
N ILE A 280 15.36 25.61 12.60
CA ILE A 280 15.71 24.77 11.45
C ILE A 280 15.21 23.34 11.71
N ILE A 281 14.51 22.75 10.74
CA ILE A 281 14.21 21.32 10.71
C ILE A 281 15.14 20.62 9.73
N PHE A 282 15.56 19.40 10.03
CA PHE A 282 16.52 18.64 9.23
C PHE A 282 16.39 17.12 9.49
N ASP A 283 16.87 16.31 8.55
CA ASP A 283 16.99 14.86 8.66
C ASP A 283 18.23 14.47 9.46
N SER A 284 18.12 13.45 10.33
CA SER A 284 19.28 12.95 11.08
C SER A 284 19.22 11.45 11.40
N THR A 285 20.37 10.78 11.30
CA THR A 285 20.53 9.35 11.61
C THR A 285 20.70 9.03 13.11
N ARG A 286 20.54 10.04 13.99
CA ARG A 286 20.65 9.91 15.46
C ARG A 286 19.68 8.92 16.10
N CYS A 287 18.68 8.42 15.38
CA CYS A 287 17.76 7.41 15.91
C CYS A 287 18.40 6.02 16.05
N PHE A 288 19.55 5.77 15.38
CA PHE A 288 20.24 4.47 15.37
C PHE A 288 19.33 3.31 14.96
N GLN A 289 18.50 3.53 13.94
CA GLN A 289 17.63 2.52 13.33
C GLN A 289 18.19 2.13 11.97
N GLY A 290 17.92 0.89 11.56
CA GLY A 290 18.30 0.36 10.26
C GLY A 290 17.08 -0.13 9.50
N ILE A 291 17.09 0.03 8.18
CA ILE A 291 15.95 -0.33 7.31
C ILE A 291 15.75 -1.85 7.29
N PRO A 292 14.60 -2.40 7.76
CA PRO A 292 14.41 -3.83 7.89
C PRO A 292 14.54 -4.64 6.58
N CYS A 293 14.03 -4.13 5.45
CA CYS A 293 13.99 -4.89 4.19
C CYS A 293 15.38 -5.15 3.58
N VAL A 294 16.39 -4.36 3.96
CA VAL A 294 17.80 -4.51 3.57
C VAL A 294 18.68 -4.96 4.75
N ALA A 295 18.09 -5.70 5.68
CA ALA A 295 18.74 -6.25 6.87
C ALA A 295 19.41 -5.20 7.78
N GLY A 296 18.86 -3.99 7.80
CA GLY A 296 19.37 -2.86 8.56
C GLY A 296 20.65 -2.25 7.99
N SER A 297 21.11 -2.66 6.79
CA SER A 297 22.38 -2.20 6.23
C SER A 297 22.42 -0.71 5.90
N ASP A 298 21.25 -0.10 5.68
CA ASP A 298 21.08 1.33 5.45
C ASP A 298 20.53 2.03 6.71
N ALA A 299 21.04 3.22 6.99
CA ALA A 299 20.76 3.95 8.22
C ALA A 299 19.56 4.87 8.04
N VAL A 300 18.61 4.76 8.94
CA VAL A 300 17.36 5.53 8.91
C VAL A 300 17.62 6.96 9.38
N ALA A 301 16.97 7.92 8.74
CA ALA A 301 16.95 9.31 9.16
C ALA A 301 15.53 9.77 9.47
N ASN A 302 15.37 10.41 10.63
CA ASN A 302 14.11 11.00 11.08
C ASN A 302 14.28 12.52 11.18
N LEU A 303 13.16 13.25 11.31
CA LEU A 303 13.17 14.70 11.46
C LEU A 303 13.59 15.15 12.87
N TYR A 304 14.43 16.18 12.92
CA TYR A 304 14.87 16.88 14.12
C TYR A 304 14.69 18.39 13.93
N ILE A 305 14.57 19.13 15.04
CA ILE A 305 14.57 20.59 15.07
C ILE A 305 15.79 21.10 15.83
N MET A 306 16.31 22.27 15.45
CA MET A 306 17.34 23.00 16.20
C MET A 306 17.12 24.53 16.12
N ASN A 307 17.77 25.26 17.03
CA ASN A 307 17.91 26.71 16.93
C ASN A 307 18.88 27.07 15.79
N ALA A 308 18.81 28.31 15.28
CA ALA A 308 19.69 28.80 14.22
C ALA A 308 21.20 28.71 14.53
N ASP A 309 21.56 28.69 15.82
CA ASP A 309 22.94 28.57 16.30
C ASP A 309 23.42 27.12 16.46
N GLY A 310 22.60 26.12 16.09
CA GLY A 310 22.92 24.70 16.20
C GLY A 310 22.64 24.10 17.57
N THR A 311 22.08 24.86 18.52
CA THR A 311 21.70 24.38 19.85
C THR A 311 20.26 23.86 19.88
N GLY A 312 19.87 23.21 20.98
CA GLY A 312 18.47 22.82 21.22
C GLY A 312 17.96 21.72 20.30
N ILE A 313 18.85 20.85 19.80
CA ILE A 313 18.49 19.73 18.92
C ILE A 313 17.47 18.81 19.61
N ARG A 314 16.36 18.51 18.93
CA ARG A 314 15.33 17.57 19.43
C ARG A 314 14.71 16.75 18.30
N GLN A 315 14.50 15.45 18.54
CA GLN A 315 13.81 14.54 17.64
C GLN A 315 12.31 14.86 17.55
N LEU A 316 11.75 14.80 16.34
CA LEU A 316 10.33 15.02 16.06
C LEU A 316 9.62 13.73 15.63
N CYS A 317 10.24 12.95 14.74
CA CYS A 317 9.65 11.70 14.22
C CYS A 317 10.32 10.46 14.83
N PHE A 318 9.54 9.41 15.07
CA PHE A 318 9.96 8.22 15.82
C PHE A 318 9.67 6.94 15.03
N ASP A 319 9.94 6.96 13.73
CA ASP A 319 9.61 5.88 12.79
C ASP A 319 10.78 4.89 12.58
N GLN A 320 10.45 3.65 12.19
CA GLN A 320 11.40 2.59 11.79
C GLN A 320 12.16 2.95 10.51
N ASP A 321 11.49 3.65 9.60
CA ASP A 321 11.97 3.98 8.28
C ASP A 321 12.13 5.49 8.14
N HIS A 322 12.51 5.93 6.94
CA HIS A 322 12.88 7.31 6.73
C HIS A 322 11.71 8.30 6.78
N ASN A 323 12.04 9.50 7.26
CA ASN A 323 11.36 10.72 6.88
C ASN A 323 12.29 11.54 5.96
N TRP A 324 11.74 12.26 4.97
CA TRP A 324 12.51 13.04 4.00
C TRP A 324 11.81 14.35 3.61
N CYS A 325 12.57 15.23 2.97
CA CYS A 325 12.08 16.40 2.23
C CYS A 325 11.16 17.31 3.05
N PRO A 326 11.56 17.75 4.25
CA PRO A 326 10.74 18.66 5.05
C PRO A 326 10.58 20.01 4.34
N THR A 327 9.34 20.51 4.25
CA THR A 327 9.04 21.85 3.72
C THR A 327 7.91 22.51 4.49
N VAL A 328 7.88 23.85 4.52
CA VAL A 328 6.86 24.62 5.24
C VAL A 328 5.65 24.86 4.34
N LEU A 329 4.47 24.39 4.76
CA LEU A 329 3.18 24.65 4.14
C LEU A 329 2.77 26.12 4.31
N ASN A 330 1.85 26.60 3.45
CA ASN A 330 1.31 27.96 3.51
C ASN A 330 0.68 28.35 4.88
N ASN A 331 0.25 27.36 5.66
CA ASN A 331 -0.32 27.54 7.00
C ASN A 331 0.71 27.45 8.14
N GLY A 332 1.99 27.33 7.84
CA GLY A 332 3.08 27.23 8.82
C GLY A 332 3.37 25.83 9.36
N ARG A 333 2.59 24.81 8.96
CA ARG A 333 2.90 23.41 9.27
C ARG A 333 4.03 22.88 8.40
N ILE A 334 4.60 21.76 8.80
CA ILE A 334 5.67 21.06 8.08
C ILE A 334 5.06 19.91 7.31
N LEU A 335 5.27 19.87 6.00
CA LEU A 335 5.01 18.72 5.13
C LEU A 335 6.30 17.94 4.96
N TYR A 336 6.21 16.61 4.96
CA TYR A 336 7.35 15.73 4.76
C TYR A 336 6.89 14.38 4.19
N SER A 337 7.81 13.66 3.54
CA SER A 337 7.57 12.28 3.13
C SER A 337 7.90 11.34 4.28
N ARG A 338 7.06 10.32 4.50
CA ARG A 338 7.24 9.28 5.53
C ARG A 338 7.15 7.92 4.87
N TRP A 339 8.17 7.10 5.06
CA TRP A 339 8.08 5.68 4.75
C TRP A 339 7.54 4.94 5.98
N GLU A 340 6.52 4.10 5.82
CA GLU A 340 6.03 3.21 6.88
C GLU A 340 5.56 1.88 6.31
N TYR A 341 6.03 0.73 6.83
CA TYR A 341 5.54 -0.57 6.35
C TYR A 341 5.40 -1.67 7.41
N SER A 342 5.22 -1.28 8.67
CA SER A 342 4.90 -2.26 9.72
C SER A 342 3.52 -2.90 9.46
N ASP A 343 3.53 -4.19 9.16
CA ASP A 343 2.36 -5.00 8.74
C ASP A 343 1.75 -4.60 7.39
N THR A 344 2.41 -3.80 6.54
CA THR A 344 1.89 -3.41 5.22
C THR A 344 2.95 -3.58 4.13
N PRO A 345 2.56 -3.59 2.84
CA PRO A 345 3.50 -3.78 1.75
C PRO A 345 4.58 -2.69 1.73
N HIS A 346 5.84 -3.09 1.59
CA HIS A 346 6.96 -2.18 1.80
C HIS A 346 7.33 -1.34 0.57
N TYR A 347 6.82 -1.70 -0.61
CA TYR A 347 7.10 -1.00 -1.87
C TYR A 347 6.31 0.29 -2.05
N PHE A 348 5.12 0.42 -1.48
CA PHE A 348 4.16 1.46 -1.90
C PHE A 348 3.94 2.58 -0.88
N SER A 349 4.66 2.58 0.23
CA SER A 349 4.28 3.33 1.42
C SER A 349 5.16 4.54 1.73
N ARG A 350 5.58 5.31 0.71
CA ARG A 350 6.31 6.58 0.89
C ARG A 350 5.34 7.76 0.76
N LEU A 351 4.60 7.93 1.84
CA LEU A 351 3.42 8.77 1.96
C LEU A 351 3.80 10.22 2.27
N LEU A 352 2.81 11.12 2.17
CA LEU A 352 2.95 12.48 2.67
C LEU A 352 2.30 12.61 4.04
N PHE A 353 3.02 13.21 4.98
CA PHE A 353 2.57 13.53 6.33
C PHE A 353 2.77 15.02 6.60
N HIS A 354 2.04 15.54 7.59
CA HIS A 354 2.30 16.87 8.09
C HIS A 354 2.17 17.00 9.60
N MET A 355 2.84 18.01 10.16
CA MET A 355 2.87 18.29 11.60
C MET A 355 3.02 19.78 11.90
N ASN A 356 2.80 20.18 13.15
CA ASN A 356 3.26 21.49 13.62
C ASN A 356 4.79 21.49 13.75
N PRO A 357 5.46 22.65 13.66
CA PRO A 357 6.94 22.72 13.73
C PRO A 357 7.57 22.11 14.99
N ASP A 358 6.83 22.01 16.09
CA ASP A 358 7.31 21.41 17.34
C ASP A 358 7.15 19.88 17.41
N GLY A 359 6.64 19.25 16.35
CA GLY A 359 6.39 17.81 16.25
C GLY A 359 4.97 17.39 16.65
N THR A 360 4.13 18.29 17.17
CA THR A 360 2.74 17.95 17.53
C THR A 360 1.86 17.81 16.29
N ASN A 361 0.75 17.09 16.41
CA ASN A 361 -0.26 16.88 15.36
C ASN A 361 0.32 16.24 14.08
N GLN A 362 1.14 15.20 14.25
CA GLN A 362 1.58 14.34 13.15
C GLN A 362 0.39 13.53 12.63
N VAL A 363 -0.03 13.82 11.40
CA VAL A 363 -1.15 13.12 10.73
C VAL A 363 -0.88 12.99 9.24
N GLU A 364 -1.60 12.06 8.59
CA GLU A 364 -1.45 11.84 7.16
C GLU A 364 -1.90 13.07 6.34
N PHE A 365 -1.21 13.30 5.24
CA PHE A 365 -1.54 14.32 4.26
C PHE A 365 -2.08 13.68 2.96
N TYR A 366 -1.41 12.64 2.45
CA TYR A 366 -1.83 11.92 1.24
C TYR A 366 -1.20 10.52 1.14
N GLY A 367 -1.94 9.53 0.61
CA GLY A 367 -1.45 8.22 0.16
C GLY A 367 -1.59 7.05 1.14
N SER A 368 -2.10 7.26 2.36
CA SER A 368 -2.30 6.17 3.31
C SER A 368 -3.39 5.20 2.84
N ASN A 369 -3.16 3.89 2.97
CA ASN A 369 -3.99 2.82 2.40
C ASN A 369 -4.11 2.90 0.86
N SER A 370 -2.98 3.10 0.17
CA SER A 370 -2.96 3.22 -1.30
C SER A 370 -1.70 2.60 -1.88
N PHE A 371 -1.85 1.90 -3.01
CA PHE A 371 -0.73 1.38 -3.77
C PHE A 371 -0.09 2.45 -4.67
N TRP A 372 -0.88 3.45 -5.08
CA TRP A 372 -0.42 4.58 -5.86
C TRP A 372 -0.72 5.90 -5.12
N PRO A 373 0.13 6.92 -5.19
CA PRO A 373 1.50 6.90 -5.72
C PRO A 373 2.43 6.05 -4.85
N ASN A 374 3.30 5.24 -5.44
CA ASN A 374 4.27 4.43 -4.67
C ASN A 374 5.20 5.29 -3.81
N SER A 375 5.72 6.36 -4.43
CA SER A 375 6.70 7.27 -3.84
C SER A 375 6.46 8.71 -4.25
N MET A 376 6.47 9.60 -3.25
CA MET A 376 6.36 11.05 -3.43
C MET A 376 7.59 11.77 -2.87
N PHE A 377 8.27 12.56 -3.71
CA PHE A 377 9.46 13.33 -3.34
C PHE A 377 9.42 14.80 -3.77
N TYR A 378 10.22 15.62 -3.10
CA TYR A 378 10.40 17.04 -3.37
C TYR A 378 9.09 17.83 -3.42
N THR A 379 8.13 17.41 -2.61
CA THR A 379 6.80 18.00 -2.59
C THR A 379 6.88 19.45 -2.10
N ARG A 380 6.18 20.37 -2.77
CA ARG A 380 6.11 21.78 -2.40
C ARG A 380 4.65 22.26 -2.36
N PRO A 381 4.27 23.15 -1.43
CA PRO A 381 2.94 23.74 -1.42
C PRO A 381 2.74 24.65 -2.63
N ILE A 382 1.56 24.61 -3.23
CA ILE A 382 1.15 25.59 -4.23
C ILE A 382 0.92 26.93 -3.52
N PRO A 383 1.58 28.04 -3.94
CA PRO A 383 1.43 29.34 -3.28
C PRO A 383 -0.03 29.79 -3.20
N ASN A 384 -0.42 30.39 -2.07
CA ASN A 384 -1.76 30.92 -1.82
C ASN A 384 -2.91 29.89 -1.87
N HIS A 385 -2.64 28.59 -1.87
CA HIS A 385 -3.66 27.54 -1.77
C HIS A 385 -3.69 26.91 -0.37
N PRO A 386 -4.86 26.56 0.20
CA PRO A 386 -4.93 25.97 1.54
C PRO A 386 -4.35 24.55 1.65
N SER A 387 -4.43 23.75 0.57
CA SER A 387 -4.16 22.30 0.60
C SER A 387 -3.38 21.74 -0.58
N LYS A 388 -3.21 22.48 -1.69
CA LYS A 388 -2.64 21.90 -2.92
C LYS A 388 -1.13 21.82 -2.81
N VAL A 389 -0.58 20.74 -3.34
CA VAL A 389 0.86 20.53 -3.46
C VAL A 389 1.22 20.06 -4.86
N VAL A 390 2.47 20.28 -5.25
CA VAL A 390 3.07 19.64 -6.41
C VAL A 390 4.16 18.68 -5.93
N THR A 391 4.25 17.50 -6.52
CA THR A 391 5.20 16.45 -6.11
C THR A 391 5.78 15.72 -7.32
N ILE A 392 6.92 15.07 -7.10
CA ILE A 392 7.44 14.06 -8.01
C ILE A 392 6.88 12.69 -7.60
N VAL A 393 6.19 12.02 -8.51
CA VAL A 393 5.71 10.62 -8.35
C VAL A 393 6.68 9.67 -9.04
N THR A 394 7.14 8.64 -8.33
CA THR A 394 8.10 7.66 -8.84
C THR A 394 7.89 6.26 -8.22
N GLY A 395 8.66 5.27 -8.67
CA GLY A 395 8.63 3.89 -8.19
C GLY A 395 9.35 3.66 -6.86
N HIS A 396 9.43 2.41 -6.40
CA HIS A 396 10.30 2.04 -5.27
C HIS A 396 11.70 1.65 -5.74
N HIS A 397 11.79 0.77 -6.73
CA HIS A 397 13.00 0.54 -7.52
C HIS A 397 12.95 1.33 -8.84
N GLY A 398 13.99 1.15 -9.65
CA GLY A 398 14.13 1.79 -10.95
C GLY A 398 14.94 3.06 -10.85
N VAL A 399 14.37 4.18 -11.28
CA VAL A 399 15.06 5.47 -11.30
C VAL A 399 15.05 6.16 -9.93
N ALA A 400 16.20 6.72 -9.56
CA ALA A 400 16.38 7.42 -8.29
C ALA A 400 15.71 8.81 -8.30
N ARG A 401 14.71 9.00 -7.45
CA ARG A 401 14.01 10.25 -7.06
C ARG A 401 13.32 11.05 -8.17
N MET A 402 13.61 10.75 -9.44
CA MET A 402 13.03 11.38 -10.61
C MET A 402 11.75 10.66 -11.05
N GLY A 403 10.84 11.38 -11.70
CA GLY A 403 9.58 10.79 -12.16
C GLY A 403 8.63 11.80 -12.77
N GLU A 404 7.34 11.55 -12.60
CA GLU A 404 6.25 12.37 -13.14
C GLU A 404 5.98 13.57 -12.23
N LEU A 405 5.58 14.70 -12.82
CA LEU A 405 5.16 15.89 -12.09
C LEU A 405 3.65 15.85 -11.86
N VAL A 406 3.21 15.82 -10.59
CA VAL A 406 1.80 15.65 -10.24
C VAL A 406 1.34 16.71 -9.24
N ILE A 407 0.17 17.30 -9.50
CA ILE A 407 -0.51 18.21 -8.58
C ILE A 407 -1.56 17.41 -7.80
N LEU A 408 -1.52 17.51 -6.48
CA LEU A 408 -2.43 16.84 -5.55
C LEU A 408 -3.23 17.85 -4.72
N ASP A 409 -4.48 17.52 -4.42
CA ASP A 409 -5.35 18.26 -3.51
C ASP A 409 -6.06 17.30 -2.53
N PRO A 410 -5.57 17.18 -1.28
CA PRO A 410 -6.20 16.40 -0.22
C PRO A 410 -7.63 16.83 0.15
N ALA A 411 -8.10 17.97 -0.35
CA ALA A 411 -9.50 18.38 -0.22
C ALA A 411 -10.44 17.60 -1.14
N LYS A 412 -9.93 17.04 -2.25
CA LYS A 412 -10.71 16.22 -3.20
C LYS A 412 -10.72 14.74 -2.83
N GLY A 413 -9.61 14.25 -2.30
CA GLY A 413 -9.41 12.86 -1.94
C GLY A 413 -7.97 12.63 -1.48
N ARG A 414 -7.71 11.49 -0.86
CA ARG A 414 -6.39 11.20 -0.26
C ARG A 414 -5.87 9.80 -0.53
N LYS A 415 -6.71 8.97 -1.16
CA LYS A 415 -6.43 7.59 -1.49
C LYS A 415 -6.23 7.50 -2.99
N GLU A 416 -5.24 6.71 -3.41
CA GLU A 416 -4.98 6.42 -4.82
C GLU A 416 -4.97 7.70 -5.67
N GLY A 417 -5.74 7.70 -6.76
CA GLY A 417 -5.93 8.84 -7.66
C GLY A 417 -6.93 9.91 -7.20
N ASP A 418 -7.64 9.73 -6.08
CA ASP A 418 -8.83 10.53 -5.74
C ASP A 418 -8.57 12.03 -5.60
N GLY A 419 -7.38 12.40 -5.11
CA GLY A 419 -6.99 13.80 -4.96
C GLY A 419 -6.08 14.31 -6.06
N VAL A 420 -5.87 13.56 -7.14
CA VAL A 420 -5.07 14.04 -8.27
C VAL A 420 -5.81 15.18 -8.96
N VAL A 421 -5.14 16.32 -9.07
CA VAL A 421 -5.63 17.45 -9.85
C VAL A 421 -5.20 17.30 -11.30
N GLN A 422 -3.91 17.01 -11.52
CA GLN A 422 -3.34 16.84 -12.86
C GLN A 422 -1.95 16.20 -12.78
N ARG A 423 -1.63 15.35 -13.77
CA ARG A 423 -0.24 14.99 -14.12
C ARG A 423 0.23 15.89 -15.28
N ILE A 424 1.47 16.34 -15.22
CA ILE A 424 2.09 17.21 -16.22
C ILE A 424 3.25 16.47 -16.91
N PRO A 425 3.26 16.36 -18.26
CA PRO A 425 2.18 16.74 -19.17
C PRO A 425 0.97 15.78 -19.05
N GLY A 426 -0.20 16.23 -19.49
CA GLY A 426 -1.46 15.48 -19.42
C GLY A 426 -2.69 16.33 -19.10
N HIS A 427 -2.76 17.56 -19.64
CA HIS A 427 -3.85 18.49 -19.35
C HIS A 427 -5.23 17.87 -19.61
N GLY A 428 -6.05 17.86 -18.57
CA GLY A 428 -7.41 17.31 -18.60
C GLY A 428 -7.49 15.78 -18.71
N GLN A 429 -6.37 15.06 -18.74
CA GLN A 429 -6.36 13.60 -18.78
C GLN A 429 -6.48 13.02 -17.36
N PRO A 430 -7.28 11.97 -17.16
CA PRO A 430 -7.30 11.25 -15.90
C PRO A 430 -5.95 10.56 -15.64
N VAL A 431 -5.63 10.35 -14.37
CA VAL A 431 -4.45 9.61 -13.94
C VAL A 431 -4.91 8.27 -13.39
N GLU A 432 -4.56 7.20 -14.10
CA GLU A 432 -4.86 5.83 -13.67
C GLU A 432 -3.85 5.41 -12.59
N PRO A 433 -4.30 4.97 -11.40
CA PRO A 433 -3.43 4.48 -10.34
C PRO A 433 -2.89 3.09 -10.71
N VAL A 434 -1.69 3.06 -11.31
CA VAL A 434 -1.03 1.81 -11.72
C VAL A 434 -0.19 1.26 -10.57
N ILE A 435 -0.49 0.02 -10.16
CA ILE A 435 0.27 -0.71 -9.14
C ILE A 435 1.45 -1.42 -9.81
N VAL A 436 2.66 -0.87 -9.65
CA VAL A 436 3.89 -1.45 -10.19
C VAL A 436 5.11 -0.88 -9.45
N ASP A 437 6.13 -1.69 -9.16
CA ASP A 437 7.34 -1.24 -8.46
C ASP A 437 8.15 -0.18 -9.24
N GLN A 438 8.46 -0.44 -10.52
CA GLN A 438 9.27 0.42 -11.39
C GLN A 438 8.39 1.39 -12.21
N LEU A 439 7.54 2.17 -11.53
CA LEU A 439 6.47 2.99 -12.13
C LEU A 439 6.88 3.90 -13.29
N VAL A 440 8.10 4.44 -13.29
CA VAL A 440 8.52 5.50 -14.22
C VAL A 440 9.75 5.14 -15.08
N ASP A 441 10.12 3.87 -15.15
CA ASP A 441 11.32 3.40 -15.88
C ASP A 441 11.25 3.66 -17.40
N THR A 442 10.06 3.74 -17.96
CA THR A 442 9.82 4.02 -19.39
C THR A 442 9.13 5.37 -19.62
N VAL A 443 8.81 6.10 -18.55
CA VAL A 443 8.06 7.36 -18.61
C VAL A 443 9.00 8.55 -18.87
N TRP A 444 8.58 9.40 -19.81
CA TRP A 444 9.22 10.66 -20.19
C TRP A 444 8.13 11.72 -20.46
N PRO A 445 8.39 13.01 -20.21
CA PRO A 445 9.61 13.59 -19.60
C PRO A 445 9.80 13.20 -18.13
N ARG A 446 11.02 13.39 -17.61
CA ARG A 446 11.34 13.16 -16.19
C ARG A 446 11.65 14.46 -15.49
N PHE A 447 11.08 14.62 -14.30
CA PHE A 447 11.18 15.82 -13.49
C PHE A 447 11.87 15.58 -12.15
N LEU A 448 12.49 16.64 -11.65
CA LEU A 448 13.08 16.76 -10.33
C LEU A 448 12.87 18.19 -9.80
N HIS A 449 12.87 18.33 -8.47
CA HIS A 449 12.92 19.62 -7.76
C HIS A 449 11.90 20.67 -8.26
N PRO A 450 10.59 20.38 -8.21
CA PRO A 450 9.61 21.33 -8.67
C PRO A 450 9.52 22.54 -7.74
N TYR A 451 9.47 23.73 -8.31
CA TYR A 451 9.25 24.99 -7.61
C TYR A 451 8.00 25.70 -8.15
N PRO A 452 6.87 25.68 -7.42
CA PRO A 452 5.63 26.29 -7.89
C PRO A 452 5.67 27.81 -7.80
N LEU A 453 5.32 28.48 -8.90
CA LEU A 453 5.07 29.93 -8.95
C LEU A 453 3.59 30.24 -8.74
N SER A 454 2.71 29.33 -9.16
CA SER A 454 1.26 29.31 -8.95
C SER A 454 0.76 27.86 -9.05
N GLU A 455 -0.55 27.63 -9.11
CA GLU A 455 -1.09 26.29 -9.41
C GLU A 455 -0.89 25.87 -10.88
N HIS A 456 -0.53 26.82 -11.74
CA HIS A 456 -0.38 26.57 -13.18
C HIS A 456 1.06 26.61 -13.67
N PHE A 457 1.99 27.32 -13.02
CA PHE A 457 3.36 27.52 -13.54
C PHE A 457 4.43 27.09 -12.53
N PHE A 458 5.44 26.39 -13.02
CA PHE A 458 6.49 25.76 -12.20
C PHE A 458 7.87 25.94 -12.85
N LEU A 459 8.89 26.23 -12.04
CA LEU A 459 10.28 25.99 -12.43
C LEU A 459 10.63 24.55 -12.05
N VAL A 460 11.24 23.80 -12.96
CA VAL A 460 11.59 22.39 -12.72
C VAL A 460 12.95 22.07 -13.32
N SER A 461 13.65 21.13 -12.71
CA SER A 461 14.70 20.38 -13.39
C SER A 461 14.04 19.32 -14.23
N CYS A 462 14.29 19.32 -15.54
CA CYS A 462 13.64 18.39 -16.45
C CYS A 462 14.64 17.79 -17.43
N LYS A 463 14.47 16.49 -17.66
CA LYS A 463 15.08 15.75 -18.75
C LYS A 463 13.97 15.29 -19.69
N PRO A 464 13.76 15.96 -20.84
CA PRO A 464 12.58 15.72 -21.67
C PRO A 464 12.63 14.38 -22.42
N THR A 465 13.84 13.94 -22.82
CA THR A 465 14.09 12.65 -23.48
C THR A 465 15.38 12.03 -22.91
N PRO A 466 15.63 10.72 -23.12
CA PRO A 466 16.85 10.08 -22.64
C PRO A 466 18.16 10.74 -23.08
N GLU A 467 18.17 11.34 -24.28
CA GLU A 467 19.35 11.89 -24.97
C GLU A 467 19.63 13.36 -24.62
N ARG A 468 18.62 14.10 -24.15
CA ARG A 468 18.74 15.52 -23.80
C ARG A 468 19.34 15.67 -22.40
N PRO A 469 20.14 16.72 -22.11
CA PRO A 469 20.69 16.94 -20.78
C PRO A 469 19.60 17.35 -19.76
N TRP A 470 19.94 17.28 -18.48
CA TRP A 470 19.09 17.85 -17.42
C TRP A 470 19.13 19.38 -17.44
N GLY A 471 18.04 20.01 -17.84
CA GLY A 471 17.92 21.47 -17.96
C GLY A 471 16.96 22.10 -16.95
N LEU A 472 17.00 23.42 -16.88
CA LEU A 472 16.01 24.26 -16.22
C LEU A 472 14.88 24.59 -17.19
N TYR A 473 13.65 24.26 -16.81
CA TYR A 473 12.45 24.50 -17.61
C TYR A 473 11.41 25.31 -16.82
N LEU A 474 10.68 26.16 -17.54
CA LEU A 474 9.38 26.67 -17.11
C LEU A 474 8.32 25.73 -17.71
N VAL A 475 7.61 25.01 -16.85
CA VAL A 475 6.51 24.12 -17.24
C VAL A 475 5.20 24.62 -16.68
N ASP A 476 4.10 24.26 -17.35
CA ASP A 476 2.78 24.61 -16.87
C ASP A 476 1.76 23.48 -16.93
N SER A 477 0.65 23.67 -16.22
CA SER A 477 -0.47 22.73 -16.23
C SER A 477 -1.25 22.74 -17.55
N PHE A 478 -0.82 23.47 -18.57
CA PHE A 478 -1.43 23.45 -19.90
C PHE A 478 -0.63 22.59 -20.88
N ASP A 479 0.47 21.99 -20.41
CA ASP A 479 1.46 21.14 -21.10
C ASP A 479 2.56 21.89 -21.85
N ASN A 480 2.75 23.20 -21.62
CA ASN A 480 3.92 23.89 -22.16
C ASN A 480 5.18 23.48 -21.40
N MET A 481 6.29 23.31 -22.13
CA MET A 481 7.62 23.06 -21.57
C MET A 481 8.64 23.98 -22.24
N LEU A 482 8.90 25.14 -21.64
CA LEU A 482 9.86 26.12 -22.16
C LEU A 482 11.25 25.90 -21.53
N LEU A 483 12.22 25.55 -22.36
CA LEU A 483 13.63 25.51 -21.94
C LEU A 483 14.14 26.91 -21.59
N LEU A 484 14.70 27.05 -20.40
CA LEU A 484 15.31 28.29 -19.92
C LEU A 484 16.84 28.24 -19.94
N HIS A 485 17.42 27.12 -19.51
CA HIS A 485 18.87 26.95 -19.49
C HIS A 485 19.24 25.46 -19.55
N GLU A 486 20.23 25.13 -20.36
CA GLU A 486 20.86 23.81 -20.39
C GLU A 486 22.36 23.95 -20.61
N GLU A 487 23.13 22.99 -20.09
CA GLU A 487 24.57 22.95 -20.28
C GLU A 487 25.04 21.50 -20.52
N PRO A 488 25.54 21.15 -21.71
CA PRO A 488 25.98 19.79 -21.99
C PRO A 488 27.03 19.28 -20.99
N GLY A 489 26.83 18.06 -20.48
CA GLY A 489 27.70 17.43 -19.47
C GLY A 489 27.40 17.84 -18.03
N TYR A 490 26.46 18.76 -17.82
CA TYR A 490 26.03 19.20 -16.49
C TYR A 490 24.50 19.19 -16.36
N ALA A 491 24.04 18.63 -15.25
CA ALA A 491 22.67 18.72 -14.78
C ALA A 491 22.43 20.02 -14.01
N ILE A 492 21.28 20.65 -14.28
CA ILE A 492 20.82 21.86 -13.59
C ILE A 492 19.71 21.49 -12.60
N PHE A 493 20.06 21.47 -11.32
CA PHE A 493 19.21 21.01 -10.21
C PHE A 493 18.73 22.14 -9.29
N GLU A 494 17.68 21.83 -8.52
CA GLU A 494 17.14 22.66 -7.44
C GLU A 494 16.90 24.13 -7.84
N PRO A 495 16.04 24.40 -8.84
CA PRO A 495 15.76 25.76 -9.25
C PRO A 495 14.93 26.51 -8.22
N ILE A 496 15.50 27.56 -7.64
CA ILE A 496 14.83 28.40 -6.63
C ILE A 496 14.83 29.85 -7.11
N PRO A 497 13.66 30.50 -7.27
CA PRO A 497 13.57 31.94 -7.51
C PRO A 497 14.34 32.73 -6.44
N PHE A 498 15.35 33.48 -6.87
CA PHE A 498 16.20 34.24 -5.96
C PHE A 498 15.56 35.60 -5.64
N ARG A 499 14.59 35.57 -4.72
CA ARG A 499 13.81 36.74 -4.27
C ARG A 499 13.43 36.60 -2.79
N THR A 500 13.11 37.73 -2.16
CA THR A 500 12.43 37.73 -0.85
C THR A 500 11.03 37.15 -1.00
N GLN A 501 10.60 36.35 -0.03
CA GLN A 501 9.29 35.71 0.00
C GLN A 501 8.58 35.98 1.33
N PRO A 502 7.24 36.03 1.35
CA PRO A 502 6.49 36.10 2.59
C PRO A 502 6.78 34.86 3.45
N ALA A 503 7.17 35.06 4.71
CA ALA A 503 7.23 33.98 5.66
C ALA A 503 5.79 33.49 5.96
N PRO A 504 5.52 32.17 5.93
CA PRO A 504 4.27 31.61 6.43
C PRO A 504 4.02 32.00 7.89
N GLN A 505 2.79 31.81 8.35
CA GLN A 505 2.46 32.05 9.75
C GLN A 505 3.32 31.18 10.68
N SER A 506 3.97 31.78 11.68
CA SER A 506 4.62 31.02 12.75
C SER A 506 3.57 30.37 13.64
N ILE A 507 3.69 29.06 13.86
CA ILE A 507 2.86 28.30 14.79
C ILE A 507 3.62 28.22 16.13
N PRO A 508 3.03 28.71 17.24
CA PRO A 508 3.67 28.61 18.54
C PRO A 508 3.73 27.15 19.02
N ASP A 509 4.81 26.82 19.72
CA ASP A 509 4.98 25.51 20.36
C ASP A 509 3.81 25.21 21.29
N ARG A 510 3.27 23.99 21.15
CA ARG A 510 2.23 23.39 21.98
C ARG A 510 2.79 22.31 22.90
N VAL A 511 3.98 21.80 22.57
CA VAL A 511 4.71 20.84 23.39
C VAL A 511 5.02 21.42 24.78
N ASN A 512 4.88 20.58 25.80
CA ASN A 512 5.34 20.84 27.16
C ASN A 512 6.41 19.81 27.54
N LEU A 513 7.67 20.17 27.31
CA LEU A 513 8.83 19.30 27.52
C LEU A 513 9.07 18.91 29.00
N ALA A 514 8.36 19.52 29.95
CA ALA A 514 8.40 19.09 31.35
C ALA A 514 7.57 17.83 31.61
N LYS A 515 6.68 17.45 30.68
CA LYS A 515 5.88 16.22 30.74
C LYS A 515 6.59 15.07 30.03
N LYS A 516 6.15 13.85 30.35
CA LYS A 516 6.63 12.59 29.72
C LYS A 516 5.51 11.85 29.00
N ASP A 517 4.31 12.39 29.05
CA ASP A 517 3.08 11.80 28.55
C ASP A 517 2.34 12.79 27.64
N ALA A 518 1.42 12.24 26.87
CA ALA A 518 0.43 12.96 26.11
C ALA A 518 -0.96 12.41 26.46
N THR A 519 -2.00 13.06 25.95
CA THR A 519 -3.38 12.60 26.12
C THR A 519 -4.02 12.38 24.75
N VAL A 520 -4.79 11.31 24.61
CA VAL A 520 -5.54 10.97 23.40
C VAL A 520 -7.03 11.09 23.70
N TYR A 521 -7.76 11.78 22.84
CA TYR A 521 -9.20 11.94 22.88
C TYR A 521 -9.86 11.44 21.59
N LEU A 522 -10.47 10.27 21.67
CA LEU A 522 -11.27 9.66 20.61
C LEU A 522 -12.74 9.99 20.85
N MET A 523 -13.37 10.70 19.90
CA MET A 523 -14.76 11.15 20.08
C MET A 523 -15.76 10.00 20.00
N ASP A 524 -15.62 9.14 19.00
CA ASP A 524 -16.45 7.96 18.84
C ASP A 524 -15.74 6.91 17.97
N VAL A 525 -15.36 5.79 18.57
CA VAL A 525 -14.67 4.70 17.87
C VAL A 525 -15.45 4.17 16.65
N TYR A 526 -16.77 4.35 16.59
CA TYR A 526 -17.64 3.89 15.52
C TYR A 526 -17.78 4.87 14.34
N GLU A 527 -17.23 6.08 14.45
CA GLU A 527 -17.21 7.02 13.34
C GLU A 527 -16.10 6.63 12.35
N GLY A 528 -16.39 6.69 11.05
CA GLY A 528 -15.45 6.31 9.99
C GLY A 528 -15.53 4.84 9.55
N PRO A 529 -14.84 4.49 8.45
CA PRO A 529 -14.94 3.18 7.80
C PRO A 529 -14.24 2.05 8.57
N GLY A 530 -13.37 2.35 9.54
CA GLY A 530 -12.54 1.35 10.22
C GLY A 530 -13.31 0.35 11.09
N LEU A 531 -14.54 0.67 11.49
CA LEU A 531 -15.46 -0.22 12.22
C LEU A 531 -16.87 -0.25 11.58
N SER A 532 -16.96 -0.05 10.26
CA SER A 532 -18.23 -0.13 9.54
C SER A 532 -18.95 -1.46 9.81
N ASN A 533 -20.28 -1.41 9.95
CA ASN A 533 -21.14 -2.55 10.26
C ASN A 533 -20.91 -3.25 11.61
N VAL A 534 -19.91 -2.84 12.41
CA VAL A 534 -19.74 -3.36 13.78
C VAL A 534 -20.82 -2.75 14.69
N PRO A 535 -21.64 -3.55 15.38
CA PRO A 535 -22.67 -3.02 16.26
C PRO A 535 -22.09 -2.13 17.36
N ARG A 536 -22.78 -1.03 17.62
CA ARG A 536 -22.41 -0.09 18.68
C ARG A 536 -22.48 -0.77 20.05
N GLY A 537 -21.46 -0.53 20.86
CA GLY A 537 -21.30 -1.16 22.17
C GLY A 537 -20.54 -2.49 22.14
N THR A 538 -20.22 -3.07 20.97
CA THR A 538 -19.31 -4.21 20.86
C THR A 538 -17.92 -3.91 21.43
N VAL A 539 -17.35 -2.73 21.12
CA VAL A 539 -16.05 -2.28 21.63
C VAL A 539 -16.16 -1.99 23.14
N LYS A 540 -15.32 -2.63 23.94
CA LYS A 540 -15.27 -2.46 25.41
C LYS A 540 -14.02 -1.72 25.88
N SER A 541 -12.91 -1.92 25.18
CA SER A 541 -11.62 -1.30 25.50
C SER A 541 -10.75 -1.19 24.26
N LEU A 542 -9.69 -0.41 24.36
CA LEU A 542 -8.64 -0.35 23.35
C LEU A 542 -7.38 -0.99 23.90
N ARG A 543 -6.76 -1.92 23.17
CA ARG A 543 -5.38 -2.36 23.43
C ARG A 543 -4.43 -1.33 22.82
N LEU A 544 -3.44 -0.94 23.60
CA LEU A 544 -2.35 -0.06 23.18
C LEU A 544 -1.05 -0.86 23.19
N TYR A 545 -0.34 -0.83 22.07
CA TYR A 545 1.02 -1.39 21.98
C TYR A 545 1.92 -0.44 21.21
N SER A 546 3.21 -0.48 21.53
CA SER A 546 4.25 0.26 20.85
C SER A 546 5.16 -0.65 20.03
N PHE A 547 5.93 -0.05 19.15
CA PHE A 547 6.88 -0.75 18.29
C PHE A 547 8.30 -0.56 18.79
N HIS A 548 9.08 -1.64 18.77
CA HIS A 548 10.50 -1.62 19.07
C HIS A 548 11.28 -1.94 17.80
N TYR A 549 11.78 -0.89 17.19
CA TYR A 549 12.40 -0.90 15.87
C TYR A 549 13.83 -1.45 15.84
N GLY A 550 14.19 -2.07 14.73
CA GLY A 550 15.47 -2.70 14.44
C GLY A 550 16.63 -1.72 14.48
N TYR A 551 17.79 -2.21 14.89
CA TYR A 551 19.04 -1.44 14.95
C TYR A 551 19.72 -1.40 13.57
N GLN A 552 20.71 -0.53 13.43
CA GLN A 552 21.58 -0.57 12.25
C GLN A 552 22.27 -1.94 12.16
N ARG A 553 22.28 -2.50 10.94
CA ARG A 553 22.80 -3.82 10.54
C ARG A 553 22.07 -5.02 11.16
N ILE A 554 20.84 -4.82 11.63
CA ILE A 554 19.93 -5.90 12.00
C ILE A 554 18.53 -5.59 11.46
N GLY A 555 17.90 -6.56 10.82
CA GLY A 555 16.56 -6.45 10.27
C GLY A 555 16.29 -7.63 9.35
N GLY A 556 15.02 -7.91 9.07
CA GLY A 556 14.65 -8.98 8.15
C GLY A 556 13.21 -9.43 8.37
N HIS A 557 12.61 -9.90 7.28
CA HIS A 557 11.23 -10.41 7.23
C HIS A 557 10.96 -11.54 8.23
N GLN A 558 11.96 -12.40 8.48
CA GLN A 558 11.83 -13.58 9.34
C GLN A 558 12.69 -13.47 10.61
N HIS A 559 12.72 -12.29 11.24
CA HIS A 559 13.52 -12.07 12.45
C HIS A 559 12.70 -11.97 13.74
N VAL A 560 11.42 -11.58 13.66
CA VAL A 560 10.54 -11.43 14.84
C VAL A 560 9.45 -12.50 14.86
N GLY A 561 8.83 -12.77 13.71
CA GLY A 561 7.89 -13.87 13.48
C GLY A 561 8.03 -14.41 12.07
N MET A 562 7.46 -15.58 11.81
CA MET A 562 7.45 -16.22 10.48
C MET A 562 6.19 -15.80 9.70
N GLU A 563 6.37 -15.14 8.55
CA GLU A 563 5.24 -14.51 7.83
C GLU A 563 4.40 -13.67 8.79
N GLY A 564 5.09 -12.90 9.65
CA GLY A 564 4.51 -12.18 10.78
C GLY A 564 5.01 -10.73 10.80
N PRO A 565 5.25 -10.14 11.98
CA PRO A 565 5.57 -8.73 12.06
C PRO A 565 7.04 -8.48 11.73
N TRP A 566 7.32 -7.36 11.07
CA TRP A 566 8.70 -6.86 10.87
C TRP A 566 9.35 -6.39 12.18
N ASP A 567 8.52 -5.93 13.11
CA ASP A 567 8.95 -5.21 14.32
C ASP A 567 8.49 -5.91 15.59
N VAL A 568 9.32 -5.82 16.63
CA VAL A 568 8.99 -6.29 17.98
C VAL A 568 7.83 -5.45 18.55
N ARG A 569 6.80 -6.13 19.07
CA ARG A 569 5.61 -5.50 19.65
C ARG A 569 5.70 -5.44 21.17
N ARG A 570 5.50 -4.25 21.75
CA ARG A 570 5.49 -4.04 23.20
C ARG A 570 4.10 -3.64 23.68
N ILE A 571 3.48 -4.48 24.49
CA ILE A 571 2.15 -4.16 25.03
C ILE A 571 2.30 -3.10 26.11
N LEU A 572 1.56 -1.99 25.96
CA LEU A 572 1.44 -0.96 26.98
C LEU A 572 0.31 -1.31 27.96
N GLY A 573 -0.80 -1.82 27.44
CA GLY A 573 -1.95 -2.27 28.23
C GLY A 573 -3.28 -1.94 27.54
N THR A 574 -4.33 -1.74 28.34
CA THR A 574 -5.67 -1.41 27.83
C THR A 574 -6.25 -0.14 28.47
N VAL A 575 -7.16 0.51 27.74
CA VAL A 575 -7.93 1.68 28.21
C VAL A 575 -9.42 1.47 27.90
N PRO A 576 -10.34 1.94 28.75
CA PRO A 576 -11.77 1.69 28.58
C PRO A 576 -12.39 2.57 27.49
N VAL A 577 -13.37 2.02 26.77
CA VAL A 577 -14.26 2.78 25.88
C VAL A 577 -15.60 3.01 26.58
N SER A 578 -16.11 4.23 26.52
CA SER A 578 -17.39 4.60 27.12
C SER A 578 -18.57 4.03 26.33
N GLU A 579 -19.75 3.95 26.95
CA GLU A 579 -20.96 3.42 26.28
C GLU A 579 -21.35 4.21 25.01
N ASP A 580 -20.99 5.49 24.96
CA ASP A 580 -21.19 6.33 23.80
C ASP A 580 -20.08 6.19 22.73
N GLY A 581 -19.16 5.24 22.86
CA GLY A 581 -18.07 4.99 21.90
C GLY A 581 -16.82 5.85 22.12
N SER A 582 -16.88 6.83 23.04
CA SER A 582 -15.79 7.76 23.29
C SER A 582 -14.71 7.19 24.22
N ALA A 583 -13.45 7.60 24.02
CA ALA A 583 -12.34 7.26 24.90
C ALA A 583 -11.42 8.46 25.16
N TYR A 584 -10.89 8.56 26.37
CA TYR A 584 -9.98 9.64 26.77
C TYR A 584 -8.92 9.10 27.73
N PHE A 585 -7.67 9.07 27.30
CA PHE A 585 -6.61 8.34 28.01
C PHE A 585 -5.22 8.95 27.84
N SER A 586 -4.32 8.66 28.77
CA SER A 586 -2.92 9.10 28.71
C SER A 586 -2.02 8.05 28.06
N VAL A 587 -1.02 8.51 27.30
CA VAL A 587 -0.04 7.67 26.61
C VAL A 587 1.38 8.21 26.83
N PRO A 588 2.43 7.36 26.78
CA PRO A 588 3.80 7.86 26.78
C PRO A 588 4.05 8.74 25.56
N ALA A 589 4.69 9.89 25.77
CA ALA A 589 5.10 10.76 24.67
C ALA A 589 6.27 10.14 23.88
N ASN A 590 6.53 10.65 22.68
CA ASN A 590 7.68 10.26 21.84
C ASN A 590 7.75 8.76 21.55
N THR A 591 6.59 8.09 21.56
CA THR A 591 6.49 6.64 21.41
C THR A 591 5.53 6.35 20.25
N PRO A 592 5.92 5.54 19.26
CA PRO A 592 5.01 5.07 18.23
C PRO A 592 4.01 4.09 18.85
N ILE A 593 2.72 4.37 18.74
CA ILE A 593 1.64 3.59 19.36
C ILE A 593 0.59 3.22 18.32
N ALA A 594 0.21 1.94 18.31
CA ALA A 594 -0.94 1.42 17.59
C ALA A 594 -2.08 1.04 18.55
N VAL A 595 -3.29 1.00 17.99
CA VAL A 595 -4.54 0.80 18.73
C VAL A 595 -5.33 -0.36 18.14
N GLN A 596 -5.88 -1.22 19.00
CA GLN A 596 -6.84 -2.27 18.61
C GLN A 596 -8.12 -2.12 19.42
N PRO A 597 -9.29 -1.85 18.79
CA PRO A 597 -10.58 -1.93 19.45
C PRO A 597 -10.89 -3.38 19.84
N LEU A 598 -11.14 -3.63 21.13
CA LEU A 598 -11.39 -4.97 21.66
C LEU A 598 -12.86 -5.17 22.00
N ASP A 599 -13.35 -6.38 21.74
CA ASP A 599 -14.65 -6.82 22.23
C ASP A 599 -14.63 -7.21 23.73
N SER A 600 -15.71 -7.83 24.23
CA SER A 600 -15.81 -8.29 25.62
C SER A 600 -14.93 -9.51 25.95
N GLU A 601 -14.45 -10.24 24.93
CA GLU A 601 -13.55 -11.38 25.07
C GLU A 601 -12.07 -10.95 24.98
N GLY A 602 -11.79 -9.69 24.61
CA GLY A 602 -10.45 -9.15 24.44
C GLY A 602 -9.87 -9.34 23.03
N LYS A 603 -10.70 -9.69 22.05
CA LYS A 603 -10.29 -9.93 20.65
C LYS A 603 -10.32 -8.61 19.86
N ALA A 604 -9.29 -8.38 19.05
CA ALA A 604 -9.22 -7.19 18.21
C ALA A 604 -10.24 -7.24 17.07
N LEU A 605 -11.16 -6.27 17.05
CA LEU A 605 -12.16 -6.11 15.97
C LEU A 605 -11.55 -5.48 14.71
N GLN A 606 -10.46 -4.73 14.87
CA GLN A 606 -9.71 -4.10 13.80
C GLN A 606 -8.25 -3.99 14.21
N VAL A 607 -7.34 -4.10 13.25
CA VAL A 607 -5.89 -3.99 13.47
C VAL A 607 -5.38 -2.72 12.81
N MET A 608 -4.83 -1.80 13.61
CA MET A 608 -4.13 -0.63 13.08
C MET A 608 -2.77 -1.04 12.52
N ARG A 609 -2.65 -1.08 11.19
CA ARG A 609 -1.42 -1.40 10.45
C ARG A 609 -0.61 -0.12 10.14
N SER A 610 -0.46 0.72 11.17
CA SER A 610 0.29 1.98 11.22
C SER A 610 0.39 2.40 12.70
N TRP A 611 0.87 3.60 13.01
CA TRP A 611 0.96 4.14 14.37
C TRP A 611 0.79 5.65 14.40
N PHE A 612 0.45 6.18 15.58
CA PHE A 612 0.58 7.60 15.88
C PHE A 612 1.72 7.84 16.88
N THR A 613 2.28 9.04 16.87
CA THR A 613 3.24 9.49 17.89
C THR A 613 2.80 10.83 18.45
N ALA A 614 2.61 10.90 19.76
CA ALA A 614 2.23 12.14 20.45
C ALA A 614 3.45 12.75 21.18
N MET A 615 3.58 14.08 21.13
CA MET A 615 4.66 14.81 21.78
C MET A 615 4.34 15.09 23.27
N PRO A 616 5.35 15.45 24.10
CA PRO A 616 5.15 15.77 25.51
C PRO A 616 4.07 16.83 25.76
N GLY A 617 3.06 16.49 26.54
CA GLY A 617 1.95 17.37 26.90
C GLY A 617 0.93 17.63 25.81
N GLU A 618 1.05 16.98 24.65
CA GLU A 618 0.08 17.08 23.56
C GLU A 618 -1.28 16.51 23.96
N VAL A 619 -2.34 17.10 23.38
CA VAL A 619 -3.68 16.50 23.34
C VAL A 619 -3.96 16.13 21.89
N LEU A 620 -3.80 14.85 21.57
CA LEU A 620 -4.13 14.27 20.27
C LEU A 620 -5.62 13.95 20.24
N SER A 621 -6.30 14.21 19.13
CA SER A 621 -7.70 13.87 18.98
C SER A 621 -8.02 13.34 17.60
N CYS A 622 -8.90 12.33 17.55
CA CYS A 622 -9.52 11.82 16.34
C CYS A 622 -11.04 11.76 16.53
N VAL A 623 -11.77 11.87 15.44
CA VAL A 623 -13.22 11.73 15.43
C VAL A 623 -13.59 10.27 15.60
N GLY A 624 -12.92 9.38 14.87
CA GLY A 624 -13.23 7.96 14.85
C GLY A 624 -12.10 7.04 14.41
N CYS A 625 -12.45 5.89 13.84
CA CYS A 625 -11.49 4.89 13.37
C CYS A 625 -11.34 5.02 11.84
N HIS A 626 -10.18 5.52 11.40
CA HIS A 626 -9.85 5.79 9.99
C HIS A 626 -10.79 6.81 9.31
N GLU A 627 -11.33 7.79 10.06
CA GLU A 627 -12.10 8.87 9.46
C GLU A 627 -11.24 9.68 8.46
N PRO A 628 -11.86 10.24 7.40
CA PRO A 628 -11.17 11.25 6.59
C PRO A 628 -10.76 12.45 7.45
N GLN A 629 -9.55 12.98 7.28
CA GLN A 629 -9.04 14.14 8.07
C GLN A 629 -9.88 15.42 7.94
N ASN A 630 -10.69 15.54 6.88
CA ASN A 630 -11.60 16.67 6.67
C ASN A 630 -12.96 16.46 7.36
N THR A 631 -13.13 15.38 8.14
CA THR A 631 -14.35 15.08 8.88
C THR A 631 -14.54 16.12 9.97
N ALA A 632 -15.70 16.78 9.95
CA ALA A 632 -16.07 17.69 11.03
C ALA A 632 -16.35 16.87 12.31
N PRO A 633 -15.82 17.27 13.47
CA PRO A 633 -16.12 16.58 14.71
C PRO A 633 -17.62 16.71 15.04
N PRO A 634 -18.25 15.66 15.61
CA PRO A 634 -19.66 15.69 15.96
C PRO A 634 -19.95 16.75 17.03
N SER A 635 -21.11 17.42 16.94
CA SER A 635 -21.53 18.45 17.89
C SER A 635 -22.17 17.84 19.14
N GLN A 636 -21.43 17.01 19.88
CA GLN A 636 -21.90 16.35 21.10
C GLN A 636 -20.86 16.33 22.22
N PHE A 637 -21.30 16.50 23.47
CA PHE A 637 -20.46 16.31 24.65
C PHE A 637 -20.40 14.82 25.01
N THR A 638 -19.28 14.19 24.70
CA THR A 638 -19.03 12.78 24.98
C THR A 638 -18.94 12.50 26.48
N LEU A 639 -19.15 11.24 26.87
CA LEU A 639 -18.97 10.76 28.24
C LEU A 639 -17.50 10.83 28.65
N ALA A 640 -16.57 10.49 27.75
CA ALA A 640 -15.14 10.53 28.04
C ALA A 640 -14.64 11.96 28.31
N ALA A 641 -15.19 12.98 27.63
CA ALA A 641 -14.83 14.39 27.88
C ALA A 641 -15.22 14.92 29.27
N ARG A 642 -16.07 14.19 30.03
CA ARG A 642 -16.52 14.59 31.38
C ARG A 642 -15.62 14.07 32.50
N ARG A 643 -14.63 13.25 32.18
CA ARG A 643 -13.70 12.66 33.15
C ARG A 643 -12.26 13.06 32.86
N THR A 644 -11.38 12.82 33.81
CA THR A 644 -9.93 12.91 33.59
C THR A 644 -9.47 11.76 32.69
N PRO A 645 -8.33 11.91 31.99
CA PRO A 645 -7.79 10.83 31.17
C PRO A 645 -7.61 9.55 31.98
N ASP A 646 -8.01 8.42 31.41
CA ASP A 646 -7.75 7.11 31.97
C ASP A 646 -6.26 6.76 31.86
N ALA A 647 -5.71 6.17 32.92
CA ALA A 647 -4.39 5.56 32.88
C ALA A 647 -4.45 4.22 32.16
N ILE A 648 -3.36 3.83 31.51
CA ILE A 648 -3.24 2.52 30.87
C ILE A 648 -3.24 1.43 31.94
N ALA A 649 -4.22 0.52 31.86
CA ALA A 649 -4.27 -0.66 32.71
C ALA A 649 -3.22 -1.68 32.21
N PRO A 650 -2.22 -2.06 33.02
CA PRO A 650 -1.15 -2.93 32.55
C PRO A 650 -1.64 -4.35 32.21
N TRP A 651 -1.03 -4.96 31.19
CA TRP A 651 -1.33 -6.33 30.76
C TRP A 651 -0.35 -7.33 31.41
N TYR A 652 -0.82 -8.03 32.45
CA TYR A 652 -0.09 -9.03 33.23
C TYR A 652 1.34 -8.63 33.63
N GLY A 653 1.52 -7.39 34.12
CA GLY A 653 2.82 -6.88 34.59
C GLY A 653 3.24 -5.57 33.93
N LYS A 654 4.53 -5.24 34.03
CA LYS A 654 5.11 -4.04 33.37
C LYS A 654 4.98 -4.20 31.84
N ALA A 655 4.80 -3.08 31.14
CA ALA A 655 4.92 -3.02 29.68
C ALA A 655 6.25 -3.65 29.25
N ARG A 656 6.21 -4.51 28.22
CA ARG A 656 7.35 -5.32 27.75
C ARG A 656 7.10 -5.83 26.33
N GLY A 657 8.15 -6.27 25.65
CA GLY A 657 8.01 -6.96 24.37
C GLY A 657 7.24 -8.28 24.51
N PHE A 658 6.36 -8.58 23.56
CA PHE A 658 5.61 -9.83 23.53
C PHE A 658 6.51 -10.95 23.02
N SER A 659 6.68 -12.01 23.81
CA SER A 659 7.51 -13.14 23.44
C SER A 659 6.74 -14.44 23.60
N PHE A 660 6.78 -15.28 22.56
CA PHE A 660 6.07 -16.56 22.56
C PHE A 660 6.49 -17.45 23.75
N ILE A 661 7.79 -17.57 24.03
CA ILE A 661 8.29 -18.44 25.11
C ILE A 661 7.89 -17.94 26.52
N HIS A 662 7.63 -16.64 26.66
CA HIS A 662 7.26 -16.02 27.92
C HIS A 662 5.75 -15.94 28.11
N GLU A 663 4.98 -15.76 27.03
CA GLU A 663 3.55 -15.47 27.09
C GLU A 663 2.67 -16.66 26.66
N VAL A 664 3.06 -17.39 25.61
CA VAL A 664 2.26 -18.46 25.00
C VAL A 664 2.70 -19.84 25.49
N GLN A 665 4.01 -20.11 25.55
CA GLN A 665 4.52 -21.41 26.01
C GLN A 665 3.99 -21.83 27.40
N PRO A 666 3.83 -20.94 28.41
CA PRO A 666 3.21 -21.33 29.67
C PRO A 666 1.78 -21.87 29.54
N VAL A 667 1.01 -21.34 28.57
CA VAL A 667 -0.35 -21.82 28.25
C VAL A 667 -0.27 -23.23 27.67
N LEU A 668 0.68 -23.46 26.75
CA LEU A 668 0.92 -24.78 26.17
C LEU A 668 1.40 -25.79 27.22
N ASP A 669 2.35 -25.42 28.08
CA ASP A 669 2.87 -26.26 29.16
C ASP A 669 1.72 -26.77 30.06
N ARG A 670 0.81 -25.85 30.42
CA ARG A 670 -0.33 -26.15 31.30
C ARG A 670 -1.42 -26.98 30.63
N HIS A 671 -1.78 -26.69 29.38
CA HIS A 671 -3.03 -27.21 28.80
C HIS A 671 -2.83 -28.20 27.65
N CYS A 672 -1.66 -28.22 27.02
CA CYS A 672 -1.44 -28.94 25.76
C CYS A 672 -0.27 -29.94 25.82
N ALA A 673 0.83 -29.57 26.47
CA ALA A 673 2.11 -30.26 26.38
C ALA A 673 2.08 -31.72 26.85
N GLY A 674 1.17 -32.08 27.76
CA GLY A 674 1.02 -33.46 28.21
C GLY A 674 0.46 -34.43 27.17
N CYS A 675 -0.24 -33.94 26.13
CA CYS A 675 -0.71 -34.75 24.99
C CYS A 675 0.05 -34.46 23.68
N HIS A 676 0.91 -33.44 23.70
CA HIS A 676 1.68 -32.91 22.58
C HIS A 676 3.19 -32.93 22.91
N GLY A 677 3.69 -34.09 23.37
CA GLY A 677 5.10 -34.31 23.70
C GLY A 677 5.85 -35.16 22.69
N ALA A 678 7.18 -35.22 22.84
CA ALA A 678 8.08 -35.93 21.91
C ALA A 678 7.81 -37.45 21.76
N ALA A 679 7.18 -38.11 22.73
CA ALA A 679 6.81 -39.53 22.63
C ALA A 679 5.54 -39.74 21.79
N ASP A 680 4.69 -38.71 21.69
CA ASP A 680 3.38 -38.76 21.03
C ASP A 680 3.45 -38.25 19.58
N SER A 681 4.53 -37.58 19.17
CA SER A 681 4.70 -37.03 17.81
C SER A 681 4.73 -38.09 16.68
N ALA A 682 4.74 -39.39 17.01
CA ALA A 682 4.71 -40.48 16.05
C ALA A 682 3.38 -40.59 15.28
N ASP A 683 2.32 -39.92 15.73
CA ASP A 683 1.01 -39.87 15.07
C ASP A 683 0.78 -38.58 14.25
N GLY A 684 1.81 -37.73 14.11
CA GLY A 684 1.76 -36.48 13.34
C GLY A 684 1.31 -35.25 14.14
N ARG A 685 1.10 -35.34 15.46
CA ARG A 685 0.81 -34.17 16.31
C ARG A 685 2.01 -33.22 16.46
N PRO A 686 1.76 -31.91 16.62
CA PRO A 686 2.81 -30.94 16.94
C PRO A 686 3.41 -31.21 18.33
N ASP A 687 4.73 -31.07 18.46
CA ASP A 687 5.47 -31.20 19.72
C ASP A 687 5.69 -29.82 20.35
N PHE A 688 5.14 -29.63 21.55
CA PHE A 688 5.26 -28.38 22.31
C PHE A 688 6.28 -28.42 23.44
N THR A 689 6.99 -29.54 23.61
CA THR A 689 7.96 -29.76 24.70
C THR A 689 9.40 -29.47 24.30
N SER A 690 9.71 -29.44 23.00
CA SER A 690 11.08 -29.33 22.47
C SER A 690 11.55 -27.88 22.27
N TYR A 691 11.51 -27.04 23.31
CA TYR A 691 11.98 -25.64 23.24
C TYR A 691 13.39 -25.40 23.84
N ALA A 692 14.12 -26.45 24.22
CA ALA A 692 15.51 -26.34 24.67
C ALA A 692 16.49 -26.00 23.53
N GLU A 693 16.12 -26.35 22.29
CA GLU A 693 16.87 -26.06 21.08
C GLU A 693 16.06 -25.16 20.14
N ARG A 694 16.77 -24.34 19.37
CA ARG A 694 16.17 -23.46 18.36
C ARG A 694 15.91 -24.24 17.07
N GLY A 695 14.82 -23.87 16.40
CA GLY A 695 14.49 -24.34 15.06
C GLY A 695 15.14 -23.49 13.97
N PRO A 696 14.80 -23.79 12.69
CA PRO A 696 15.19 -22.96 11.56
C PRO A 696 14.84 -21.47 11.78
N GLY A 697 15.70 -20.56 11.31
CA GLY A 697 15.50 -19.10 11.48
C GLY A 697 15.70 -18.59 12.92
N ASN A 698 16.23 -19.42 13.81
CA ASN A 698 16.36 -19.16 15.25
C ASN A 698 15.02 -19.04 16.01
N PHE A 699 13.93 -19.53 15.43
CA PHE A 699 12.63 -19.54 16.08
C PHE A 699 12.50 -20.68 17.12
N ASN A 700 11.61 -20.53 18.10
CA ASN A 700 11.28 -21.61 19.04
C ASN A 700 10.55 -22.77 18.30
N LYS A 701 10.91 -24.05 18.56
CA LYS A 701 10.24 -25.18 17.86
C LYS A 701 8.73 -25.29 18.16
N PRO A 702 8.23 -25.05 19.39
CA PRO A 702 6.78 -25.02 19.63
C PRO A 702 6.07 -23.87 18.92
N TYR A 703 6.73 -22.73 18.73
CA TYR A 703 6.21 -21.64 17.90
C TYR A 703 6.03 -22.14 16.45
N LEU A 704 7.08 -22.74 15.87
CA LEU A 704 7.08 -23.32 14.52
C LEU A 704 5.97 -24.38 14.33
N ALA A 705 5.65 -25.11 15.39
CA ALA A 705 4.60 -26.13 15.37
C ALA A 705 3.18 -25.56 15.49
N LEU A 706 3.01 -24.36 16.06
CA LEU A 706 1.70 -23.78 16.37
C LEU A 706 1.26 -22.68 15.39
N HIS A 707 2.17 -21.81 14.95
CA HIS A 707 1.83 -20.68 14.06
C HIS A 707 1.15 -21.07 12.74
N PRO A 708 1.30 -22.30 12.18
CA PRO A 708 0.54 -22.71 10.99
C PRO A 708 -0.98 -22.69 11.15
N TYR A 709 -1.48 -22.84 12.37
CA TYR A 709 -2.91 -22.90 12.66
C TYR A 709 -3.54 -21.53 12.92
N VAL A 710 -2.80 -20.45 12.65
CA VAL A 710 -3.21 -19.07 12.87
C VAL A 710 -3.30 -18.31 11.55
N ARG A 711 -4.45 -17.67 11.34
CA ARG A 711 -4.66 -16.74 10.23
C ARG A 711 -4.23 -15.33 10.62
N ARG A 712 -3.47 -14.67 9.74
CA ARG A 712 -2.79 -13.39 10.01
C ARG A 712 -2.41 -12.67 8.71
N PRO A 713 -2.22 -11.34 8.72
CA PRO A 713 -1.70 -10.62 7.57
C PRO A 713 -0.24 -10.97 7.31
N GLY A 714 0.08 -11.28 6.04
CA GLY A 714 1.46 -11.35 5.58
C GLY A 714 2.14 -9.98 5.49
N PRO A 715 3.48 -9.95 5.29
CA PRO A 715 4.29 -8.72 5.18
C PRO A 715 3.86 -7.83 4.00
N GLU A 716 3.29 -8.42 2.95
CA GLU A 716 2.89 -7.76 1.71
C GLU A 716 1.37 -7.90 1.47
N SER A 717 0.62 -8.20 2.53
CA SER A 717 -0.84 -8.32 2.46
C SER A 717 -1.49 -7.01 2.03
N ASP A 718 -2.62 -7.09 1.31
CA ASP A 718 -3.36 -5.97 0.73
C ASP A 718 -3.33 -4.68 1.58
N TYR A 719 -2.84 -3.60 1.00
CA TYR A 719 -2.63 -2.33 1.68
C TYR A 719 -3.92 -1.50 1.87
N HIS A 720 -4.99 -1.85 1.17
CA HIS A 720 -6.26 -1.17 1.36
C HIS A 720 -6.80 -1.36 2.78
N LEU A 721 -7.67 -0.44 3.20
CA LEU A 721 -8.35 -0.54 4.49
C LEU A 721 -9.24 -1.78 4.48
N GLN A 722 -8.86 -2.77 5.29
CA GLN A 722 -9.56 -4.05 5.37
C GLN A 722 -10.88 -3.94 6.14
N LYS A 723 -11.85 -4.80 5.79
CA LYS A 723 -13.12 -4.91 6.51
C LYS A 723 -12.86 -5.25 7.99
N PRO A 724 -13.68 -4.75 8.93
CA PRO A 724 -13.57 -5.16 10.33
C PRO A 724 -13.64 -6.68 10.45
N LEU A 725 -12.90 -7.23 11.41
CA LEU A 725 -12.75 -8.67 11.61
C LEU A 725 -12.05 -9.42 10.46
N GLU A 726 -11.44 -8.73 9.48
CA GLU A 726 -10.68 -9.39 8.42
C GLU A 726 -9.66 -10.31 9.06
N TRP A 727 -8.77 -9.83 9.94
CA TRP A 727 -7.75 -10.65 10.63
C TRP A 727 -8.14 -11.00 12.08
N HIS A 728 -9.34 -11.54 12.29
CA HIS A 728 -9.85 -11.84 13.62
C HIS A 728 -9.40 -13.21 14.17
N ALA A 729 -9.16 -13.31 15.48
CA ALA A 729 -8.75 -14.55 16.15
C ALA A 729 -9.70 -15.74 15.89
N ASP A 730 -11.03 -15.52 15.86
CA ASP A 730 -12.02 -16.59 15.62
C ASP A 730 -11.96 -17.15 14.18
N THR A 731 -11.21 -16.53 13.26
CA THR A 731 -10.97 -17.06 11.91
C THR A 731 -9.75 -17.99 11.84
N SER A 732 -9.03 -18.17 12.94
CA SER A 732 -7.91 -19.09 13.04
C SER A 732 -8.36 -20.50 13.43
N GLU A 733 -7.84 -21.53 12.75
CA GLU A 733 -8.13 -22.93 13.04
C GLU A 733 -7.86 -23.27 14.52
N LEU A 734 -6.75 -22.76 15.08
CA LEU A 734 -6.39 -22.96 16.49
C LEU A 734 -7.52 -22.56 17.45
N ILE A 735 -8.07 -21.36 17.28
CA ILE A 735 -9.11 -20.81 18.16
C ILE A 735 -10.41 -21.61 18.00
N GLN A 736 -10.76 -21.97 16.77
CA GLN A 736 -11.96 -22.75 16.48
C GLN A 736 -11.88 -24.17 17.08
N LEU A 737 -10.71 -24.82 17.00
CA LEU A 737 -10.50 -26.14 17.61
C LEU A 737 -10.67 -26.09 19.14
N LEU A 738 -10.04 -25.10 19.79
CA LEU A 738 -10.11 -24.94 21.24
C LEU A 738 -11.52 -24.57 21.70
N ALA A 739 -12.22 -23.68 20.97
CA ALA A 739 -13.59 -23.29 21.29
C ALA A 739 -14.59 -24.46 21.18
N LYS A 740 -14.34 -25.41 20.27
CA LYS A 740 -15.10 -26.67 20.16
C LYS A 740 -14.77 -27.70 21.26
N GLY A 741 -13.82 -27.40 22.14
CA GLY A 741 -13.44 -28.26 23.26
C GLY A 741 -12.47 -29.38 22.89
N HIS A 742 -11.48 -29.12 22.03
CA HIS A 742 -10.41 -30.03 21.60
C HIS A 742 -9.98 -31.02 22.71
N HIS A 743 -10.44 -32.29 22.60
CA HIS A 743 -10.20 -33.37 23.57
C HIS A 743 -10.50 -33.05 25.05
N GLY A 744 -11.42 -32.13 25.32
CA GLY A 744 -11.80 -31.71 26.68
C GLY A 744 -10.88 -30.66 27.31
N VAL A 745 -9.95 -30.09 26.55
CA VAL A 745 -9.08 -29.01 27.01
C VAL A 745 -9.93 -27.76 27.30
N GLN A 746 -9.73 -27.18 28.48
CA GLN A 746 -10.42 -25.95 28.92
C GLN A 746 -9.39 -24.92 29.39
N LEU A 747 -9.25 -23.84 28.63
CA LEU A 747 -8.40 -22.73 28.99
C LEU A 747 -9.12 -21.85 30.01
N ASP A 748 -8.37 -21.38 31.00
CA ASP A 748 -8.83 -20.28 31.84
C ASP A 748 -8.78 -18.95 31.07
N ARG A 749 -9.34 -17.90 31.69
CA ARG A 749 -9.47 -16.57 31.07
C ARG A 749 -8.12 -15.99 30.64
N GLU A 750 -7.07 -16.17 31.46
CA GLU A 750 -5.75 -15.63 31.16
C GLU A 750 -5.07 -16.43 30.03
N GLY A 751 -5.23 -17.76 30.00
CA GLY A 751 -4.79 -18.59 28.90
C GLY A 751 -5.40 -18.18 27.56
N TRP A 752 -6.71 -17.91 27.54
CA TRP A 752 -7.38 -17.37 26.35
C TRP A 752 -6.82 -16.02 25.92
N ASP A 753 -6.71 -15.06 26.85
CA ASP A 753 -6.24 -13.71 26.55
C ASP A 753 -4.80 -13.69 26.03
N ARG A 754 -3.90 -14.55 26.55
CA ARG A 754 -2.52 -14.70 26.06
C ARG A 754 -2.46 -15.24 24.63
N LEU A 755 -3.27 -16.24 24.29
CA LEU A 755 -3.34 -16.78 22.93
C LEU A 755 -3.97 -15.79 21.95
N ILE A 756 -5.09 -15.16 22.31
CA ILE A 756 -5.77 -14.16 21.47
C ILE A 756 -4.83 -12.98 21.21
N THR A 757 -4.19 -12.46 22.26
CA THR A 757 -3.26 -11.34 22.12
C THR A 757 -2.06 -11.70 21.23
N TRP A 758 -1.55 -12.93 21.27
CA TRP A 758 -0.49 -13.38 20.36
C TRP A 758 -0.92 -13.31 18.89
N ILE A 759 -2.14 -13.76 18.58
CA ILE A 759 -2.71 -13.70 17.23
C ILE A 759 -2.91 -12.25 16.80
N ASP A 760 -3.55 -11.43 17.65
CA ASP A 760 -3.85 -10.03 17.38
C ASP A 760 -2.57 -9.19 17.15
N LEU A 761 -1.43 -9.57 17.72
CA LEU A 761 -0.13 -8.90 17.52
C LEU A 761 0.64 -9.39 16.30
N ASN A 762 -0.02 -10.12 15.40
CA ASN A 762 0.57 -10.72 14.20
C ASN A 762 1.62 -11.81 14.52
N VAL A 763 1.37 -12.64 15.54
CA VAL A 763 2.15 -13.84 15.92
C VAL A 763 3.67 -13.69 16.11
N PRO A 764 4.19 -12.72 16.89
CA PRO A 764 5.63 -12.66 17.16
C PRO A 764 6.13 -13.89 17.94
N ASP A 765 7.32 -14.40 17.60
CA ASP A 765 8.07 -15.36 18.43
C ASP A 765 8.96 -14.61 19.45
N HIS A 766 9.65 -13.59 18.95
CA HIS A 766 10.67 -12.85 19.69
C HIS A 766 10.13 -11.55 20.28
N GLY A 767 10.41 -11.31 21.57
CA GLY A 767 10.02 -10.08 22.26
C GLY A 767 11.14 -9.04 22.35
N ARG A 768 12.32 -9.36 21.81
CA ARG A 768 13.50 -8.50 21.74
C ARG A 768 14.30 -8.83 20.49
N TRP A 769 15.08 -7.87 19.99
CA TRP A 769 15.99 -8.13 18.89
C TRP A 769 17.13 -9.07 19.30
N SER A 770 17.58 -9.00 20.56
CA SER A 770 18.58 -9.92 21.10
C SER A 770 18.13 -11.37 21.19
N ASP A 771 16.81 -11.65 21.10
CA ASP A 771 16.31 -13.02 21.10
C ASP A 771 16.62 -13.73 19.76
N HIS A 772 16.77 -12.97 18.67
CA HIS A 772 17.10 -13.50 17.34
C HIS A 772 18.61 -13.51 17.06
N THR A 773 19.33 -12.42 17.35
CA THR A 773 20.79 -12.36 17.12
C THR A 773 21.45 -11.29 18.00
N GLU A 774 22.78 -11.32 18.10
CA GLU A 774 23.55 -10.30 18.81
C GLU A 774 23.43 -8.94 18.11
N ILE A 775 23.20 -7.88 18.89
CA ILE A 775 23.06 -6.51 18.37
C ILE A 775 24.47 -5.92 18.14
N PRO A 776 24.82 -5.52 16.90
CA PRO A 776 26.18 -5.11 16.55
C PRO A 776 26.54 -3.71 17.07
N ASP A 777 27.84 -3.39 17.03
CA ASP A 777 28.45 -2.06 17.23
C ASP A 777 27.99 -1.29 18.48
N ASN A 778 27.75 -2.01 19.58
CA ASN A 778 27.24 -1.40 20.82
C ASN A 778 25.93 -0.62 20.61
N GLY A 779 25.12 -1.04 19.62
CA GLY A 779 23.94 -0.32 19.14
C GLY A 779 22.92 -0.03 20.24
N VAL A 780 22.77 -0.93 21.22
CA VAL A 780 21.90 -0.73 22.39
C VAL A 780 22.31 0.51 23.19
N ALA A 781 23.57 0.56 23.61
CA ALA A 781 24.05 1.67 24.44
C ALA A 781 24.11 2.98 23.65
N ARG A 782 24.50 2.93 22.37
CA ARG A 782 24.59 4.14 21.52
C ARG A 782 23.22 4.73 21.21
N ARG A 783 22.21 3.89 20.91
CA ARG A 783 20.82 4.33 20.76
C ARG A 783 20.29 4.94 22.05
N ALA A 784 20.51 4.30 23.20
CA ALA A 784 20.08 4.81 24.50
C ALA A 784 20.69 6.19 24.81
N GLU A 785 21.97 6.39 24.49
CA GLU A 785 22.64 7.68 24.63
C GLU A 785 21.97 8.77 23.79
N MET A 786 21.71 8.52 22.51
CA MET A 786 21.05 9.48 21.64
C MET A 786 19.62 9.79 22.06
N ARG A 787 18.85 8.77 22.47
CA ARG A 787 17.48 8.94 22.97
C ARG A 787 17.43 9.82 24.21
N ALA A 788 18.36 9.62 25.14
CA ALA A 788 18.45 10.41 26.35
C ALA A 788 18.82 11.87 26.07
N GLN A 789 19.67 12.13 25.08
CA GLN A 789 20.13 13.48 24.74
C GLN A 789 19.14 14.26 23.88
N TYR A 790 18.57 13.63 22.84
CA TYR A 790 17.87 14.35 21.77
C TYR A 790 16.38 14.03 21.68
N SER A 791 15.90 12.99 22.35
CA SER A 791 14.54 12.47 22.11
C SER A 791 13.62 12.59 23.32
N CYS A 792 14.09 13.16 24.43
CA CYS A 792 13.40 13.18 25.72
C CYS A 792 12.95 11.79 26.21
N LEU A 793 13.60 10.72 25.73
CA LEU A 793 13.40 9.34 26.13
C LEU A 793 14.64 8.90 26.91
N LEU A 794 14.63 9.13 28.22
CA LEU A 794 15.81 8.91 29.08
C LEU A 794 16.23 7.44 29.22
N GLU A 795 15.32 6.51 28.95
CA GLU A 795 15.55 5.07 29.10
C GLU A 795 15.20 4.38 27.78
N ASP A 796 16.10 3.53 27.29
CA ASP A 796 15.81 2.60 26.21
C ASP A 796 15.42 1.24 26.80
N THR A 797 14.13 0.97 26.82
CA THR A 797 13.58 -0.26 27.39
C THR A 797 13.51 -1.42 26.39
N SER A 798 14.16 -1.29 25.23
CA SER A 798 14.02 -2.21 24.11
C SER A 798 14.55 -3.62 24.39
N GLU A 799 15.67 -3.70 25.10
CA GLU A 799 16.32 -4.96 25.46
C GLU A 799 16.24 -5.28 26.96
N GLU A 800 15.32 -4.64 27.69
CA GLU A 800 15.06 -4.97 29.09
C GLU A 800 14.66 -6.44 29.26
N GLU A 801 14.96 -7.03 30.42
CA GLU A 801 14.54 -8.39 30.74
C GLU A 801 13.00 -8.51 30.73
N LEU A 802 12.51 -9.49 29.97
CA LEU A 802 11.07 -9.76 29.87
C LEU A 802 10.60 -10.46 31.16
N THR A 803 9.83 -9.75 31.97
CA THR A 803 9.35 -10.23 33.28
C THR A 803 7.81 -10.22 33.34
N PRO A 804 7.13 -11.15 32.63
CA PRO A 804 5.69 -11.29 32.74
C PRO A 804 5.26 -11.71 34.15
N ALA A 805 3.99 -11.46 34.50
CA ALA A 805 3.38 -12.10 35.65
C ALA A 805 3.44 -13.63 35.49
N ALA A 806 3.72 -14.31 36.60
CA ALA A 806 3.82 -15.75 36.62
C ALA A 806 2.46 -16.38 36.27
N TYR A 807 2.45 -17.23 35.25
CA TYR A 807 1.31 -18.07 34.88
C TYR A 807 1.61 -19.53 35.25
N PRO A 808 0.66 -20.29 35.83
CA PRO A 808 0.88 -21.69 36.19
C PRO A 808 1.30 -22.53 34.98
N ARG A 809 2.30 -23.39 35.16
CA ARG A 809 2.79 -24.29 34.09
C ARG A 809 2.51 -25.77 34.35
N ASP A 810 2.04 -26.10 35.55
CA ASP A 810 1.70 -27.49 35.89
C ASP A 810 0.61 -27.99 34.94
N TYR A 811 0.89 -29.12 34.29
CA TYR A 811 0.00 -29.73 33.32
C TYR A 811 -1.34 -30.10 33.96
N LEU A 812 -2.42 -29.63 33.36
CA LEU A 812 -3.79 -29.92 33.71
C LEU A 812 -4.33 -30.93 32.70
N ALA A 813 -4.42 -32.20 33.11
CA ALA A 813 -4.98 -33.24 32.27
C ALA A 813 -6.47 -32.92 31.96
N PRO A 814 -6.88 -32.90 30.68
CA PRO A 814 -8.25 -32.61 30.31
C PRO A 814 -9.18 -33.76 30.73
N GLU A 815 -10.41 -33.42 31.11
CA GLU A 815 -11.45 -34.43 31.28
C GLU A 815 -12.01 -34.81 29.92
N THR A 816 -11.84 -36.07 29.51
CA THR A 816 -12.41 -36.54 28.25
C THR A 816 -13.95 -36.52 28.34
N PRO A 817 -14.65 -35.73 27.51
CA PRO A 817 -16.10 -35.68 27.56
C PRO A 817 -16.68 -37.03 27.13
N VAL A 818 -17.68 -37.52 27.89
CA VAL A 818 -18.47 -38.68 27.48
C VAL A 818 -19.46 -38.22 26.43
N LEU A 819 -19.07 -38.30 25.16
CA LEU A 819 -19.91 -37.91 24.05
C LEU A 819 -20.77 -39.09 23.59
N ALA A 820 -22.07 -38.89 23.43
CA ALA A 820 -23.00 -39.94 23.00
C ALA A 820 -22.94 -40.11 21.47
N ALA A 821 -22.02 -40.95 21.00
CA ALA A 821 -21.82 -41.27 19.58
C ALA A 821 -22.73 -42.39 19.05
N ASN A 822 -23.63 -42.94 19.87
CA ASN A 822 -24.55 -43.98 19.41
C ASN A 822 -25.60 -43.37 18.46
N ALA A 823 -25.48 -43.67 17.16
CA ALA A 823 -26.44 -43.22 16.16
C ALA A 823 -27.83 -43.84 16.42
N PRO A 824 -28.92 -43.05 16.37
CA PRO A 824 -30.27 -43.60 16.38
C PRO A 824 -30.54 -44.41 15.11
N GLU A 825 -31.33 -45.49 15.23
CA GLU A 825 -31.77 -46.25 14.05
C GLU A 825 -32.79 -45.44 13.23
N VAL A 826 -32.54 -45.29 11.92
CA VAL A 826 -33.44 -44.64 10.97
C VAL A 826 -33.78 -45.63 9.86
N GLN A 827 -35.07 -45.99 9.72
CA GLN A 827 -35.54 -47.15 8.95
C GLN A 827 -35.22 -47.11 7.44
N ALA A 828 -34.87 -45.94 6.89
CA ALA A 828 -34.65 -45.73 5.45
C ALA A 828 -33.43 -44.85 5.15
N TRP A 829 -32.40 -44.89 6.01
CA TRP A 829 -31.13 -44.19 5.86
C TRP A 829 -30.00 -44.98 6.55
N PRO A 830 -28.78 -45.07 5.98
CA PRO A 830 -28.35 -44.49 4.71
C PRO A 830 -28.96 -45.19 3.48
N PHE A 831 -28.80 -44.58 2.30
CA PHE A 831 -29.21 -45.15 1.02
C PHE A 831 -28.21 -44.79 -0.09
N ASP A 832 -28.21 -45.57 -1.17
CA ASP A 832 -27.31 -45.37 -2.31
C ASP A 832 -27.80 -44.30 -3.29
N ALA A 833 -26.97 -44.01 -4.30
CA ALA A 833 -27.26 -42.99 -5.30
C ALA A 833 -28.48 -43.33 -6.18
N GLU A 834 -28.74 -44.61 -6.47
CA GLU A 834 -29.91 -45.01 -7.28
C GLU A 834 -31.21 -44.70 -6.53
N GLU A 835 -31.24 -45.03 -5.23
CA GLU A 835 -32.36 -44.72 -4.35
C GLU A 835 -32.50 -43.20 -4.12
N ALA A 836 -31.39 -42.46 -4.00
CA ALA A 836 -31.40 -41.00 -3.89
C ALA A 836 -32.09 -40.35 -5.11
N VAL A 837 -31.73 -40.77 -6.32
CA VAL A 837 -32.33 -40.31 -7.58
C VAL A 837 -33.82 -40.71 -7.66
N ARG A 838 -34.17 -41.93 -7.22
CA ARG A 838 -35.57 -42.38 -7.18
C ARG A 838 -36.41 -41.50 -6.25
N ARG A 839 -35.89 -41.16 -5.06
CA ARG A 839 -36.57 -40.27 -4.09
C ARG A 839 -36.74 -38.86 -4.66
N GLN A 840 -35.71 -38.30 -5.28
CA GLN A 840 -35.77 -36.99 -5.92
C GLN A 840 -36.85 -36.93 -7.02
N LYS A 841 -36.91 -37.94 -7.90
CA LYS A 841 -37.96 -38.06 -8.93
C LYS A 841 -39.37 -38.29 -8.37
N THR A 842 -39.48 -38.84 -7.16
CA THR A 842 -40.77 -39.06 -6.48
C THR A 842 -41.25 -37.79 -5.79
N ALA A 843 -40.34 -36.88 -5.41
CA ALA A 843 -40.66 -35.66 -4.69
C ALA A 843 -41.29 -34.55 -5.56
N GLY A 844 -41.12 -34.60 -6.89
CA GLY A 844 -41.72 -33.64 -7.82
C GLY A 844 -41.55 -34.04 -9.29
N GLU A 845 -42.41 -33.51 -10.17
CA GLU A 845 -42.35 -33.74 -11.62
C GLU A 845 -41.13 -33.08 -12.27
N GLU A 846 -40.75 -31.89 -11.79
CA GLU A 846 -39.51 -31.20 -12.12
C GLU A 846 -38.50 -31.40 -11.00
N ILE A 847 -37.27 -31.81 -11.36
CA ILE A 847 -36.17 -32.00 -10.39
C ILE A 847 -35.10 -30.90 -10.49
N ARG A 848 -35.16 -30.06 -11.53
CA ARG A 848 -34.29 -28.91 -11.75
C ARG A 848 -35.14 -27.73 -12.21
N ARG A 849 -34.74 -26.52 -11.80
CA ARG A 849 -35.32 -25.28 -12.31
C ARG A 849 -34.29 -24.17 -12.35
N THR A 850 -34.54 -23.15 -13.17
CA THR A 850 -33.65 -22.01 -13.35
C THR A 850 -34.41 -20.72 -13.11
N LEU A 851 -33.84 -19.83 -12.30
CA LEU A 851 -34.36 -18.48 -12.08
C LEU A 851 -33.53 -17.48 -12.88
N ASP A 852 -34.22 -16.57 -13.58
CA ASP A 852 -33.60 -15.48 -14.33
C ASP A 852 -33.38 -14.27 -13.40
N LEU A 853 -32.12 -13.85 -13.24
CA LEU A 853 -31.77 -12.64 -12.49
C LEU A 853 -31.72 -11.40 -13.40
N GLY A 854 -32.04 -11.52 -14.68
CA GLY A 854 -31.98 -10.47 -15.69
C GLY A 854 -30.61 -10.38 -16.37
N GLU A 855 -30.58 -9.70 -17.52
CA GLU A 855 -29.36 -9.47 -18.33
C GLU A 855 -28.60 -10.77 -18.71
N GLY A 856 -29.33 -11.89 -18.81
CA GLY A 856 -28.76 -13.18 -19.19
C GLY A 856 -28.07 -13.93 -18.04
N ILE A 857 -28.15 -13.42 -16.80
CA ILE A 857 -27.62 -14.06 -15.60
C ILE A 857 -28.72 -14.90 -14.96
N SER A 858 -28.41 -16.13 -14.56
CA SER A 858 -29.39 -17.05 -13.98
C SER A 858 -28.83 -17.85 -12.81
N MET A 859 -29.73 -18.46 -12.03
CA MET A 859 -29.43 -19.36 -10.92
C MET A 859 -30.11 -20.70 -11.13
N GLU A 860 -29.36 -21.80 -11.02
CA GLU A 860 -29.91 -23.15 -11.08
C GLU A 860 -30.24 -23.70 -9.69
N PHE A 861 -31.35 -24.40 -9.60
CA PHE A 861 -31.82 -25.07 -8.38
C PHE A 861 -32.14 -26.54 -8.66
N VAL A 862 -31.99 -27.36 -7.64
CA VAL A 862 -32.35 -28.78 -7.67
C VAL A 862 -33.31 -29.12 -6.53
N LEU A 863 -34.25 -30.04 -6.79
CA LEU A 863 -35.24 -30.45 -5.81
C LEU A 863 -34.62 -31.42 -4.80
N VAL A 864 -34.63 -31.07 -3.52
CA VAL A 864 -34.19 -31.93 -2.42
C VAL A 864 -35.43 -32.62 -1.82
N PRO A 865 -35.50 -33.97 -1.83
CA PRO A 865 -36.67 -34.71 -1.38
C PRO A 865 -36.83 -34.69 0.15
N PRO A 866 -38.05 -34.86 0.68
CA PRO A 866 -38.26 -35.09 2.11
C PRO A 866 -37.69 -36.45 2.54
N GLY A 867 -37.45 -36.61 3.84
CA GLY A 867 -36.87 -37.84 4.39
C GLY A 867 -36.40 -37.69 5.83
N GLU A 868 -35.73 -38.71 6.33
CA GLU A 868 -35.16 -38.73 7.67
C GLU A 868 -33.70 -39.17 7.61
N PHE A 869 -32.87 -38.61 8.49
CA PHE A 869 -31.45 -38.94 8.58
C PHE A 869 -30.91 -38.79 10.00
N VAL A 870 -29.68 -39.25 10.21
CA VAL A 870 -28.93 -38.96 11.42
C VAL A 870 -28.09 -37.72 11.20
N MET A 871 -28.42 -36.64 11.92
CA MET A 871 -27.67 -35.38 11.95
C MET A 871 -26.55 -35.46 12.98
N GLY A 872 -25.40 -34.87 12.63
CA GLY A 872 -24.21 -34.80 13.46
C GLY A 872 -23.09 -35.76 13.05
N GLY A 873 -22.02 -35.75 13.84
CA GLY A 873 -20.78 -36.47 13.58
C GLY A 873 -20.04 -36.76 14.88
N ASP A 874 -19.06 -37.67 14.83
CA ASP A 874 -18.35 -38.17 16.01
C ASP A 874 -16.96 -37.53 16.22
N GLN A 875 -16.58 -36.57 15.38
CA GLN A 875 -15.24 -35.98 15.39
C GLN A 875 -15.09 -34.78 16.33
N PHE A 876 -16.15 -33.97 16.50
CA PHE A 876 -16.15 -32.79 17.37
C PHE A 876 -17.31 -32.81 18.35
N ALA A 877 -17.11 -32.25 19.55
CA ALA A 877 -18.09 -32.28 20.62
C ALA A 877 -19.39 -31.53 20.27
N ASP A 878 -19.31 -30.47 19.45
CA ASP A 878 -20.44 -29.66 19.01
C ASP A 878 -21.31 -30.31 17.91
N GLU A 879 -20.91 -31.51 17.47
CA GLU A 879 -21.63 -32.35 16.50
C GLU A 879 -22.40 -33.50 17.17
N LEU A 880 -22.38 -33.54 18.51
CA LEU A 880 -22.97 -34.60 19.33
C LEU A 880 -23.98 -34.02 20.33
N PRO A 881 -25.03 -34.79 20.70
CA PRO A 881 -25.30 -36.17 20.30
C PRO A 881 -25.77 -36.31 18.85
N LEU A 882 -25.57 -37.50 18.28
CA LEU A 882 -26.17 -37.88 17.01
C LEU A 882 -27.70 -37.92 17.16
N THR A 883 -28.41 -37.25 16.26
CA THR A 883 -29.86 -37.03 16.39
C THR A 883 -30.61 -37.46 15.15
N ARG A 884 -31.79 -38.05 15.33
CA ARG A 884 -32.71 -38.35 14.21
C ARG A 884 -33.43 -37.07 13.85
N GLU A 885 -33.27 -36.64 12.61
CA GLU A 885 -33.85 -35.41 12.08
C GLU A 885 -34.74 -35.70 10.87
N ILE A 886 -35.79 -34.90 10.72
CA ILE A 886 -36.85 -35.08 9.71
C ILE A 886 -36.89 -33.85 8.80
N ILE A 887 -36.93 -34.09 7.48
CA ILE A 887 -37.24 -33.09 6.45
C ILE A 887 -38.66 -33.37 5.98
N ASP A 888 -39.62 -32.56 6.42
CA ASP A 888 -41.05 -32.80 6.21
C ASP A 888 -41.51 -32.51 4.78
N THR A 889 -40.95 -31.47 4.16
CA THR A 889 -41.34 -30.99 2.84
C THR A 889 -40.14 -30.90 1.91
N PRO A 890 -40.31 -31.23 0.61
CA PRO A 890 -39.28 -30.96 -0.37
C PRO A 890 -39.00 -29.46 -0.46
N PHE A 891 -37.78 -29.12 -0.86
CA PHE A 891 -37.35 -27.75 -1.10
C PHE A 891 -36.37 -27.69 -2.26
N TRP A 892 -36.31 -26.56 -2.92
CA TRP A 892 -35.32 -26.26 -3.95
C TRP A 892 -34.08 -25.67 -3.29
N LEU A 893 -32.90 -26.13 -3.68
CA LEU A 893 -31.63 -25.57 -3.22
C LEU A 893 -30.77 -25.21 -4.42
N GLY A 894 -30.06 -24.08 -4.34
CA GLY A 894 -29.09 -23.67 -5.35
C GLY A 894 -28.08 -24.77 -5.64
N VAL A 895 -27.87 -25.08 -6.92
CA VAL A 895 -26.94 -26.14 -7.37
C VAL A 895 -25.49 -25.84 -6.92
N THR A 896 -25.14 -24.56 -6.87
CA THR A 896 -23.86 -23.99 -6.45
C THR A 896 -24.08 -22.87 -5.43
N GLU A 897 -22.99 -22.37 -4.82
CA GLU A 897 -22.98 -21.07 -4.13
C GLU A 897 -23.41 -19.94 -5.06
N VAL A 898 -23.89 -18.84 -4.45
CA VAL A 898 -24.10 -17.58 -5.16
C VAL A 898 -22.76 -17.04 -5.65
N THR A 899 -22.65 -16.67 -6.92
CA THR A 899 -21.41 -16.14 -7.50
C THR A 899 -21.32 -14.62 -7.34
N ASN A 900 -20.12 -14.05 -7.50
CA ASN A 900 -19.93 -12.59 -7.52
C ASN A 900 -20.84 -11.92 -8.57
N MET A 901 -20.92 -12.47 -9.79
CA MET A 901 -21.78 -11.96 -10.87
C MET A 901 -23.28 -12.00 -10.52
N GLN A 902 -23.72 -13.02 -9.78
CA GLN A 902 -25.11 -13.10 -9.31
C GLN A 902 -25.37 -12.09 -8.19
N TYR A 903 -24.42 -11.92 -7.26
CA TYR A 903 -24.51 -10.98 -6.15
C TYR A 903 -24.48 -9.51 -6.61
N GLU A 904 -23.69 -9.19 -7.63
CA GLU A 904 -23.59 -7.86 -8.23
C GLU A 904 -24.95 -7.33 -8.75
N ARG A 905 -25.90 -8.24 -9.05
CA ARG A 905 -27.29 -7.87 -9.41
C ARG A 905 -28.08 -7.26 -8.26
N PHE A 906 -27.68 -7.58 -7.03
CA PHE A 906 -28.24 -7.05 -5.79
C PHE A 906 -27.43 -5.84 -5.31
N ASP A 907 -26.11 -6.01 -5.17
CA ASP A 907 -25.20 -4.96 -4.72
C ASP A 907 -23.99 -4.84 -5.67
N PRO A 908 -24.02 -3.88 -6.61
CA PRO A 908 -22.93 -3.67 -7.56
C PRO A 908 -21.68 -3.03 -6.92
N ALA A 909 -21.75 -2.59 -5.66
CA ALA A 909 -20.61 -2.02 -4.95
C ALA A 909 -19.84 -3.06 -4.13
N HIS A 910 -20.35 -4.29 -4.00
CA HIS A 910 -19.66 -5.35 -3.26
C HIS A 910 -18.38 -5.79 -3.98
N ASP A 911 -17.33 -5.96 -3.20
CA ASP A 911 -16.05 -6.51 -3.64
C ASP A 911 -15.60 -7.62 -2.69
N SER A 912 -15.43 -8.83 -3.24
CA SER A 912 -14.84 -9.97 -2.54
C SER A 912 -13.32 -9.81 -2.34
N ALA A 913 -12.70 -8.76 -2.88
CA ALA A 913 -11.31 -8.34 -2.69
C ALA A 913 -10.28 -9.41 -3.10
N TYR A 914 -9.16 -9.48 -2.37
CA TYR A 914 -8.02 -10.35 -2.67
C TYR A 914 -7.80 -11.42 -1.59
N ILE A 915 -7.17 -12.52 -1.97
CA ILE A 915 -6.56 -13.49 -1.05
C ILE A 915 -5.04 -13.31 -1.06
N ASP A 916 -4.45 -13.32 0.13
CA ASP A 916 -3.03 -13.04 0.36
C ASP A 916 -2.09 -14.02 -0.36
N GLN A 917 -0.90 -13.53 -0.65
CA GLN A 917 0.26 -14.28 -1.11
C GLN A 917 1.27 -14.38 0.05
N HIS A 918 2.06 -15.45 0.09
CA HIS A 918 3.07 -15.61 1.13
C HIS A 918 4.45 -15.28 0.60
N ASN A 919 5.32 -14.84 1.51
CA ASN A 919 6.66 -14.31 1.28
C ASN A 919 6.66 -12.82 0.91
N LYS A 920 7.85 -12.21 1.01
CA LYS A 920 8.06 -10.79 0.69
C LYS A 920 8.34 -10.56 -0.79
N ASP A 921 8.50 -9.29 -1.16
CA ASP A 921 8.98 -8.82 -2.47
C ASP A 921 8.00 -9.03 -3.62
N HIS A 922 6.69 -8.88 -3.39
CA HIS A 922 5.68 -8.88 -4.45
C HIS A 922 4.86 -7.59 -4.51
N THR A 923 4.38 -7.26 -5.71
CA THR A 923 3.78 -5.95 -6.01
C THR A 923 2.28 -5.99 -6.26
N THR A 924 1.64 -7.13 -6.08
CA THR A 924 0.18 -7.27 -6.26
C THR A 924 -0.54 -7.31 -4.92
N PRO A 925 -1.77 -6.78 -4.81
CA PRO A 925 -2.58 -6.88 -3.58
C PRO A 925 -2.86 -8.33 -3.12
N GLY A 926 -2.71 -9.29 -4.04
CA GLY A 926 -2.93 -10.71 -3.82
C GLY A 926 -3.55 -11.36 -5.05
N TYR A 927 -4.16 -12.52 -4.87
CA TYR A 927 -4.96 -13.18 -5.90
C TYR A 927 -6.40 -12.68 -5.86
N PRO A 928 -7.02 -12.35 -7.01
CA PRO A 928 -8.39 -11.84 -7.03
C PRO A 928 -9.40 -12.91 -6.59
N ALA A 929 -10.32 -12.52 -5.71
CA ALA A 929 -11.42 -13.34 -5.23
C ALA A 929 -12.80 -12.85 -5.73
N ASN A 930 -12.79 -11.83 -6.60
CA ASN A 930 -13.98 -11.16 -7.12
C ASN A 930 -14.27 -11.49 -8.60
N LEU A 931 -13.76 -12.62 -9.13
CA LEU A 931 -14.06 -13.01 -10.52
C LEU A 931 -15.53 -13.43 -10.67
N PRO A 932 -16.16 -13.22 -11.85
CA PRO A 932 -17.62 -13.35 -12.03
C PRO A 932 -18.24 -14.68 -11.57
N TYR A 933 -17.56 -15.79 -11.81
CA TYR A 933 -18.05 -17.15 -11.51
C TYR A 933 -17.51 -17.74 -10.20
N GLN A 934 -16.61 -17.04 -9.52
CA GLN A 934 -16.21 -17.41 -8.16
C GLN A 934 -17.37 -17.19 -7.19
N PRO A 935 -17.46 -17.99 -6.10
CA PRO A 935 -18.44 -17.76 -5.05
C PRO A 935 -18.21 -16.39 -4.39
N VAL A 936 -19.30 -15.69 -4.07
CA VAL A 936 -19.21 -14.44 -3.32
C VAL A 936 -18.78 -14.72 -1.88
N ILE A 937 -17.81 -13.95 -1.37
CA ILE A 937 -17.28 -14.05 -0.01
C ILE A 937 -17.18 -12.65 0.64
N ARG A 938 -16.73 -12.58 1.90
CA ARG A 938 -16.64 -11.32 2.66
C ARG A 938 -17.98 -10.59 2.75
N ILE A 939 -19.03 -11.40 2.85
CA ILE A 939 -20.39 -10.97 3.16
C ILE A 939 -20.78 -11.52 4.53
N SER A 940 -21.54 -10.72 5.25
CA SER A 940 -22.17 -11.07 6.50
C SER A 940 -23.43 -11.91 6.25
N TRP A 941 -23.90 -12.58 7.30
CA TRP A 941 -25.17 -13.29 7.26
C TRP A 941 -26.36 -12.34 6.99
N ASP A 942 -26.31 -11.12 7.55
CA ASP A 942 -27.32 -10.09 7.32
C ASP A 942 -27.37 -9.64 5.84
N GLU A 943 -26.21 -9.52 5.20
CA GLU A 943 -26.09 -9.24 3.75
C GLU A 943 -26.60 -10.42 2.90
N ALA A 944 -26.28 -11.66 3.28
CA ALA A 944 -26.79 -12.86 2.60
C ALA A 944 -28.33 -12.96 2.71
N LEU A 945 -28.92 -12.66 3.87
CA LEU A 945 -30.36 -12.57 4.02
C LEU A 945 -30.97 -11.43 3.18
N SER A 946 -30.30 -10.29 3.11
CA SER A 946 -30.77 -9.16 2.29
C SER A 946 -30.84 -9.54 0.81
N PHE A 947 -29.87 -10.30 0.31
CA PHE A 947 -29.93 -10.89 -1.03
C PHE A 947 -31.15 -11.82 -1.20
N THR A 948 -31.44 -12.69 -0.23
CA THR A 948 -32.61 -13.59 -0.34
C THR A 948 -33.95 -12.83 -0.34
N ARG A 949 -34.05 -11.72 0.40
CA ARG A 949 -35.23 -10.84 0.36
C ARG A 949 -35.38 -10.15 -0.98
N TRP A 950 -34.29 -9.60 -1.52
CA TRP A 950 -34.26 -9.03 -2.86
C TRP A 950 -34.68 -10.05 -3.93
N LEU A 951 -34.16 -11.28 -3.84
CA LEU A 951 -34.52 -12.34 -4.76
C LEU A 951 -36.01 -12.71 -4.65
N THR A 952 -36.55 -12.78 -3.43
CA THR A 952 -37.98 -13.02 -3.18
C THR A 952 -38.86 -11.99 -3.90
N GLU A 953 -38.52 -10.70 -3.77
CA GLU A 953 -39.23 -9.61 -4.45
C GLU A 953 -39.13 -9.72 -5.98
N ARG A 954 -37.97 -10.17 -6.48
CA ARG A 954 -37.70 -10.29 -7.91
C ARG A 954 -38.46 -11.43 -8.59
N VAL A 955 -38.52 -12.60 -7.95
CA VAL A 955 -39.14 -13.81 -8.55
C VAL A 955 -40.56 -14.08 -8.07
N GLY A 956 -41.02 -13.40 -7.02
CA GLY A 956 -42.37 -13.57 -6.46
C GLY A 956 -42.57 -14.86 -5.66
N GLU A 957 -41.48 -15.56 -5.30
CA GLU A 957 -41.47 -16.78 -4.50
C GLU A 957 -40.60 -16.60 -3.24
N PRO A 958 -40.97 -17.18 -2.09
CA PRO A 958 -40.17 -17.07 -0.86
C PRO A 958 -38.76 -17.66 -1.03
N CYS A 959 -37.73 -16.83 -0.91
CA CYS A 959 -36.33 -17.24 -0.91
C CYS A 959 -35.71 -17.03 0.48
N SER A 960 -34.88 -17.97 0.92
CA SER A 960 -34.19 -17.91 2.23
C SER A 960 -32.82 -18.59 2.14
N LEU A 961 -32.01 -18.46 3.18
CA LEU A 961 -30.91 -19.39 3.43
C LEU A 961 -31.47 -20.75 3.83
N PRO A 962 -30.80 -21.88 3.53
CA PRO A 962 -31.17 -23.17 4.09
C PRO A 962 -31.00 -23.15 5.61
N THR A 963 -31.87 -23.84 6.35
CA THR A 963 -31.55 -24.20 7.73
C THR A 963 -30.36 -25.16 7.75
N GLU A 964 -29.66 -25.21 8.86
CA GLU A 964 -28.54 -26.12 9.06
C GLU A 964 -28.91 -27.59 8.80
N LYS A 965 -30.09 -28.01 9.29
CA LYS A 965 -30.60 -29.38 9.08
C LYS A 965 -30.87 -29.65 7.59
N GLN A 966 -31.47 -28.69 6.88
CA GLN A 966 -31.69 -28.79 5.44
C GLN A 966 -30.36 -28.88 4.68
N TRP A 967 -29.38 -28.08 5.07
CA TRP A 967 -28.05 -28.08 4.46
C TRP A 967 -27.36 -29.44 4.65
N GLU A 968 -27.35 -29.99 5.88
CA GLU A 968 -26.68 -31.28 6.14
C GLU A 968 -27.36 -32.45 5.42
N TRP A 969 -28.70 -32.47 5.38
CA TRP A 969 -29.46 -33.44 4.59
C TRP A 969 -29.06 -33.38 3.11
N ALA A 970 -29.06 -32.17 2.55
CA ALA A 970 -28.70 -31.89 1.17
C ALA A 970 -27.26 -32.29 0.84
N CYS A 971 -26.32 -32.01 1.75
CA CYS A 971 -24.91 -32.36 1.63
C CYS A 971 -24.73 -33.89 1.59
N ARG A 972 -25.32 -34.60 2.56
CA ARG A 972 -25.21 -36.07 2.70
C ARG A 972 -25.78 -36.83 1.51
N ALA A 973 -26.90 -36.37 0.96
CA ALA A 973 -27.61 -37.02 -0.17
C ALA A 973 -27.78 -38.54 -0.01
N GLY A 974 -28.00 -39.01 1.22
CA GLY A 974 -28.15 -40.44 1.57
C GLY A 974 -26.95 -41.09 2.26
N SER A 975 -25.77 -40.47 2.23
CA SER A 975 -24.56 -40.98 2.88
C SER A 975 -24.59 -40.85 4.40
N ALA A 976 -24.17 -41.90 5.10
CA ALA A 976 -23.82 -41.88 6.53
C ALA A 976 -22.33 -41.58 6.77
N GLY A 977 -21.53 -41.47 5.71
CA GLY A 977 -20.11 -41.17 5.79
C GLY A 977 -19.81 -39.75 6.25
N ALA A 978 -18.52 -39.49 6.45
CA ALA A 978 -18.01 -38.15 6.71
C ALA A 978 -18.28 -37.22 5.51
N MET A 979 -18.09 -37.76 4.30
CA MET A 979 -18.32 -37.10 3.02
C MET A 979 -19.46 -37.79 2.26
N SER A 980 -20.12 -37.06 1.36
CA SER A 980 -21.13 -37.64 0.46
C SER A 980 -20.51 -38.66 -0.50
N TYR A 981 -19.22 -38.51 -0.81
CA TYR A 981 -18.45 -39.39 -1.70
C TYR A 981 -17.67 -40.49 -0.97
N GLY A 982 -17.62 -40.50 0.38
CA GLY A 982 -16.88 -41.51 1.13
C GLY A 982 -16.35 -41.04 2.49
N THR A 983 -15.08 -41.31 2.72
CA THR A 983 -14.33 -41.11 3.97
C THR A 983 -13.35 -39.94 3.84
N LEU A 984 -12.60 -39.65 4.91
CA LEU A 984 -11.56 -38.61 4.93
C LEU A 984 -10.30 -38.99 4.15
N ASP A 985 -10.12 -40.28 3.84
CA ASP A 985 -8.95 -40.82 3.14
C ASP A 985 -9.20 -41.06 1.65
N ASP A 986 -10.42 -40.78 1.17
CA ASP A 986 -10.75 -40.87 -0.24
C ASP A 986 -10.27 -39.62 -0.99
N ASP A 987 -9.78 -39.83 -2.22
CA ASP A 987 -9.27 -38.77 -3.09
C ASP A 987 -10.40 -37.81 -3.50
N PHE A 988 -10.35 -36.60 -2.94
CA PHE A 988 -11.37 -35.58 -3.17
C PHE A 988 -11.14 -34.74 -4.42
N SER A 989 -10.05 -34.94 -5.16
CA SER A 989 -9.61 -34.03 -6.24
C SER A 989 -10.64 -33.84 -7.36
N LYS A 990 -11.64 -34.74 -7.48
CA LYS A 990 -12.76 -34.64 -8.43
C LYS A 990 -14.06 -34.11 -7.82
N THR A 991 -14.15 -34.04 -6.50
CA THR A 991 -15.39 -33.85 -5.76
C THR A 991 -15.42 -32.61 -4.87
N ALA A 992 -14.27 -32.03 -4.51
CA ALA A 992 -14.23 -30.84 -3.66
C ALA A 992 -12.94 -30.02 -3.87
N ASN A 993 -13.05 -28.70 -3.66
CA ASN A 993 -11.91 -27.79 -3.53
C ASN A 993 -11.55 -27.59 -2.06
N LEU A 994 -10.38 -28.08 -1.65
CA LEU A 994 -9.92 -28.13 -0.25
C LEU A 994 -8.42 -27.85 -0.16
N ALA A 995 -7.93 -27.58 1.06
CA ALA A 995 -6.51 -27.34 1.29
C ALA A 995 -5.68 -28.60 1.04
N ASP A 996 -5.01 -28.62 -0.10
CA ASP A 996 -4.28 -29.78 -0.63
C ASP A 996 -2.83 -29.43 -1.00
N ALA A 997 -2.15 -30.29 -1.77
CA ALA A 997 -0.78 -30.05 -2.20
C ALA A 997 -0.58 -28.75 -2.99
N SER A 998 -1.65 -28.15 -3.52
CA SER A 998 -1.64 -27.01 -4.42
C SER A 998 -1.57 -25.67 -3.66
N VAL A 999 -1.95 -25.63 -2.37
CA VAL A 999 -1.84 -24.48 -1.45
C VAL A 999 -0.40 -23.95 -1.36
N ARG A 1000 0.61 -24.80 -1.59
CA ARG A 1000 2.02 -24.38 -1.65
C ARG A 1000 2.29 -23.29 -2.69
N ARG A 1001 1.40 -23.12 -3.68
CA ARG A 1001 1.48 -22.07 -4.71
C ARG A 1001 1.09 -20.67 -4.21
N LEU A 1002 0.65 -20.56 -2.96
CA LEU A 1002 0.53 -19.27 -2.27
C LEU A 1002 1.90 -18.68 -1.92
N ALA A 1003 2.91 -19.53 -1.72
CA ALA A 1003 4.30 -19.09 -1.59
C ALA A 1003 4.80 -18.60 -2.96
N VAL A 1004 5.11 -17.30 -3.03
CA VAL A 1004 5.57 -16.66 -4.26
C VAL A 1004 6.96 -16.05 -4.09
N ALA A 1005 7.61 -15.77 -5.21
CA ALA A 1005 8.84 -15.00 -5.23
C ALA A 1005 8.87 -14.04 -6.42
N GLY A 1006 9.57 -12.93 -6.20
CA GLY A 1006 9.85 -11.92 -7.22
C GLY A 1006 8.78 -10.83 -7.31
N ILE A 1007 9.23 -9.66 -7.80
CA ILE A 1007 8.44 -8.43 -7.93
C ILE A 1007 7.11 -8.68 -8.66
N ASN A 1008 7.16 -9.46 -9.76
CA ASN A 1008 5.99 -10.03 -10.42
C ASN A 1008 5.80 -11.46 -9.89
N PRO A 1009 5.04 -11.64 -8.80
CA PRO A 1009 5.08 -12.86 -8.00
C PRO A 1009 4.76 -14.08 -8.84
N GLN A 1010 5.63 -15.09 -8.76
CA GLN A 1010 5.37 -16.43 -9.31
C GLN A 1010 5.46 -17.46 -8.19
N PRO A 1011 4.63 -18.54 -8.23
CA PRO A 1011 4.74 -19.63 -7.28
C PRO A 1011 6.17 -20.19 -7.20
N ILE A 1012 6.68 -20.35 -5.98
CA ILE A 1012 7.99 -20.97 -5.75
C ILE A 1012 7.86 -22.46 -6.10
N PRO A 1013 8.73 -23.04 -6.96
CA PRO A 1013 8.60 -24.45 -7.35
C PRO A 1013 8.76 -25.45 -6.18
N ASN A 1014 9.64 -25.14 -5.23
CA ASN A 1014 9.93 -25.95 -4.05
C ASN A 1014 10.05 -25.03 -2.83
N PRO A 1015 8.93 -24.48 -2.34
CA PRO A 1015 8.96 -23.58 -1.19
C PRO A 1015 9.51 -24.33 0.02
N SER A 1016 10.26 -23.62 0.83
CA SER A 1016 10.69 -24.10 2.13
C SER A 1016 9.49 -24.22 3.08
N PRO A 1017 9.63 -24.96 4.19
CA PRO A 1017 8.60 -24.97 5.24
C PRO A 1017 8.31 -23.59 5.86
N PHE A 1018 9.15 -22.58 5.61
CA PHE A 1018 8.89 -21.20 6.03
C PHE A 1018 7.83 -20.51 5.18
N GLU A 1019 7.75 -20.89 3.90
CA GLU A 1019 6.87 -20.25 2.92
C GLU A 1019 5.60 -21.11 2.73
N ASP A 1020 5.76 -22.44 2.70
CA ASP A 1020 4.68 -23.42 2.61
C ASP A 1020 4.34 -24.04 3.98
N PHE A 1021 3.90 -23.19 4.90
CA PHE A 1021 3.63 -23.59 6.29
C PHE A 1021 2.18 -24.01 6.55
N LEU A 1022 1.23 -23.71 5.66
CA LEU A 1022 -0.19 -23.94 5.92
C LEU A 1022 -0.54 -25.45 6.03
N PRO A 1023 -1.41 -25.83 7.00
CA PRO A 1023 -1.96 -27.17 7.09
C PRO A 1023 -2.72 -27.57 5.82
N LYS A 1024 -2.44 -28.77 5.29
CA LYS A 1024 -3.03 -29.28 4.03
C LYS A 1024 -3.03 -30.81 3.98
N GLU A 1025 -3.89 -31.38 3.15
CA GLU A 1025 -3.87 -32.79 2.77
C GLU A 1025 -2.97 -32.98 1.53
N ALA A 1026 -1.67 -33.19 1.76
CA ALA A 1026 -0.68 -33.21 0.69
C ALA A 1026 -0.71 -34.49 -0.18
N ARG A 1027 -1.56 -35.49 0.14
CA ARG A 1027 -1.74 -36.69 -0.70
C ARG A 1027 -2.49 -36.41 -2.00
N PHE A 1028 -3.29 -35.34 -2.05
CA PHE A 1028 -4.17 -35.01 -3.16
C PHE A 1028 -3.81 -33.65 -3.77
N ASP A 1029 -4.23 -33.43 -5.02
CA ASP A 1029 -4.00 -32.20 -5.78
C ASP A 1029 -5.15 -32.04 -6.78
N ASP A 1030 -6.06 -31.12 -6.48
CA ASP A 1030 -7.21 -30.75 -7.28
C ASP A 1030 -6.88 -29.69 -8.35
N GLY A 1031 -5.66 -29.17 -8.32
CA GLY A 1031 -5.15 -28.17 -9.25
C GLY A 1031 -5.55 -26.73 -8.93
N GLU A 1032 -6.32 -26.46 -7.87
CA GLU A 1032 -6.84 -25.15 -7.46
C GLU A 1032 -6.22 -24.65 -6.16
N ARG A 1033 -5.49 -23.54 -6.23
CA ARG A 1033 -4.78 -22.97 -5.06
C ARG A 1033 -5.67 -22.13 -4.14
N LEU A 1034 -6.88 -21.81 -4.60
CA LEU A 1034 -7.87 -20.92 -3.99
C LEU A 1034 -9.27 -21.39 -4.40
N MET A 1035 -10.30 -20.64 -3.99
CA MET A 1035 -11.63 -20.74 -4.59
C MET A 1035 -11.57 -20.66 -6.12
N CYS A 1036 -12.40 -21.45 -6.77
CA CYS A 1036 -12.51 -21.51 -8.22
C CYS A 1036 -13.93 -21.17 -8.66
N ASP A 1037 -14.15 -21.15 -9.98
CA ASP A 1037 -15.50 -21.05 -10.54
C ASP A 1037 -16.39 -22.15 -9.93
N VAL A 1038 -17.61 -21.76 -9.57
CA VAL A 1038 -18.55 -22.69 -8.95
C VAL A 1038 -18.93 -23.83 -9.91
N GLY A 1039 -19.25 -24.98 -9.34
CA GLY A 1039 -19.78 -26.13 -10.06
C GLY A 1039 -18.74 -26.93 -10.88
N ARG A 1040 -17.44 -26.74 -10.61
CA ARG A 1040 -16.36 -27.47 -11.30
C ARG A 1040 -16.24 -28.94 -10.88
N TYR A 1041 -16.64 -29.26 -9.66
CA TYR A 1041 -16.50 -30.61 -9.10
C TYR A 1041 -17.76 -31.46 -9.32
N ASP A 1042 -17.60 -32.77 -9.19
CA ASP A 1042 -18.68 -33.75 -9.32
C ASP A 1042 -19.79 -33.48 -8.30
N ALA A 1043 -21.03 -33.62 -8.77
CA ALA A 1043 -22.19 -33.44 -7.91
C ALA A 1043 -22.43 -34.64 -7.00
N ASN A 1044 -23.06 -34.41 -5.84
CA ASN A 1044 -23.59 -35.50 -5.02
C ASN A 1044 -24.81 -36.16 -5.69
N ALA A 1045 -25.40 -37.18 -5.04
CA ALA A 1045 -26.47 -37.99 -5.62
C ALA A 1045 -27.77 -37.21 -5.94
N TRP A 1046 -27.92 -35.97 -5.47
CA TRP A 1046 -29.03 -35.08 -5.82
C TRP A 1046 -28.66 -33.98 -6.80
N GLY A 1047 -27.43 -33.95 -7.32
CA GLY A 1047 -27.02 -32.97 -8.32
C GLY A 1047 -26.54 -31.64 -7.74
N LEU A 1048 -26.34 -31.55 -6.42
CA LEU A 1048 -25.69 -30.41 -5.75
C LEU A 1048 -24.17 -30.53 -5.87
N LYS A 1049 -23.51 -29.41 -6.14
CA LYS A 1049 -22.05 -29.33 -6.30
C LYS A 1049 -21.42 -28.56 -5.16
N ASP A 1050 -20.11 -28.72 -4.96
CA ASP A 1050 -19.27 -27.95 -4.03
C ASP A 1050 -19.67 -28.02 -2.54
N MET A 1051 -20.62 -28.88 -2.14
CA MET A 1051 -21.10 -29.03 -0.76
C MET A 1051 -20.01 -29.39 0.28
N HIS A 1052 -18.82 -29.79 -0.18
CA HIS A 1052 -17.67 -30.19 0.63
C HIS A 1052 -16.45 -29.28 0.42
N GLY A 1053 -16.54 -28.14 -0.27
CA GLY A 1053 -15.36 -27.35 -0.59
C GLY A 1053 -15.67 -26.00 -1.22
N ASN A 1054 -14.65 -25.38 -1.82
CA ASN A 1054 -14.70 -24.04 -2.42
C ASN A 1054 -14.81 -22.96 -1.34
N VAL A 1055 -15.99 -22.76 -0.75
CA VAL A 1055 -16.20 -21.86 0.39
C VAL A 1055 -17.18 -22.48 1.39
N CYS A 1056 -17.06 -22.12 2.66
CA CYS A 1056 -18.10 -22.46 3.61
C CYS A 1056 -19.37 -21.62 3.36
N GLU A 1057 -20.51 -22.01 3.92
CA GLU A 1057 -21.80 -21.39 3.61
C GLU A 1057 -22.57 -20.97 4.86
N TRP A 1058 -23.09 -19.75 4.84
CA TRP A 1058 -24.07 -19.28 5.82
C TRP A 1058 -25.36 -20.10 5.76
N THR A 1059 -25.87 -20.47 6.93
CA THR A 1059 -27.21 -21.07 7.09
C THR A 1059 -28.12 -20.14 7.89
N LEU A 1060 -29.44 -20.37 7.83
CA LEU A 1060 -30.42 -19.59 8.60
C LEU A 1060 -30.26 -19.80 10.12
N THR A 1061 -29.66 -20.90 10.55
CA THR A 1061 -29.73 -21.41 11.93
C THR A 1061 -28.75 -20.72 12.88
N ALA A 1062 -29.20 -20.38 14.09
CA ALA A 1062 -28.37 -19.92 15.19
C ALA A 1062 -27.52 -21.06 15.77
N TYR A 1063 -26.25 -20.77 16.08
CA TYR A 1063 -25.31 -21.77 16.60
C TYR A 1063 -25.63 -22.12 18.05
N ARG A 1064 -26.16 -23.32 18.27
CA ARG A 1064 -26.53 -23.87 19.57
C ARG A 1064 -26.04 -25.32 19.73
N PRO A 1065 -25.84 -25.79 20.99
CA PRO A 1065 -25.51 -27.17 21.26
C PRO A 1065 -26.56 -28.14 20.69
N TYR A 1066 -26.12 -29.35 20.35
CA TYR A 1066 -27.02 -30.45 20.04
C TYR A 1066 -27.60 -31.07 21.33
N PRO A 1067 -28.76 -31.77 21.26
CA PRO A 1067 -29.50 -32.18 20.07
C PRO A 1067 -30.08 -31.00 19.27
N TYR A 1068 -30.23 -31.17 17.95
CA TYR A 1068 -30.93 -30.19 17.14
C TYR A 1068 -32.43 -30.19 17.47
N VAL A 1069 -33.04 -29.00 17.54
CA VAL A 1069 -34.45 -28.81 17.92
C VAL A 1069 -35.06 -27.72 17.04
N ASP A 1070 -35.95 -28.07 16.12
CA ASP A 1070 -36.53 -27.10 15.17
C ASP A 1070 -37.28 -25.94 15.84
N ASN A 1071 -38.02 -26.23 16.92
CA ASN A 1071 -38.97 -25.30 17.52
C ASN A 1071 -38.40 -24.52 18.72
N ASP A 1072 -37.07 -24.44 18.86
CA ASP A 1072 -36.43 -23.66 19.93
C ASP A 1072 -36.10 -22.21 19.51
N GLY A 1073 -36.54 -21.80 18.32
CA GLY A 1073 -36.32 -20.48 17.75
C GLY A 1073 -34.98 -20.32 17.02
N ARG A 1074 -34.13 -21.35 16.94
CA ARG A 1074 -32.82 -21.25 16.24
C ARG A 1074 -32.92 -20.89 14.77
N ASN A 1075 -34.05 -21.16 14.11
CA ASN A 1075 -34.28 -20.85 12.70
C ASN A 1075 -35.02 -19.51 12.50
N GLU A 1076 -35.26 -18.75 13.57
CA GLU A 1076 -35.83 -17.42 13.51
C GLU A 1076 -34.76 -16.38 13.15
N ILE A 1077 -35.20 -15.30 12.50
CA ILE A 1077 -34.35 -14.16 12.14
C ILE A 1077 -34.17 -13.27 13.38
N ASN A 1078 -33.17 -13.61 14.20
CA ASN A 1078 -32.71 -12.88 15.38
C ASN A 1078 -31.24 -12.41 15.21
N ALA A 1079 -30.98 -11.12 15.34
CA ALA A 1079 -29.66 -10.55 15.07
C ALA A 1079 -28.61 -10.77 16.20
N ASP A 1080 -29.01 -11.31 17.36
CA ASP A 1080 -28.15 -11.33 18.55
C ASP A 1080 -27.37 -12.65 18.77
N GLU A 1081 -27.52 -13.64 17.90
CA GLU A 1081 -26.86 -14.96 18.05
C GLU A 1081 -25.88 -15.23 16.90
N LYS A 1082 -24.73 -15.84 17.23
CA LYS A 1082 -23.80 -16.36 16.21
C LYS A 1082 -24.55 -17.32 15.28
N ARG A 1083 -24.26 -17.25 13.98
CA ARG A 1083 -24.92 -18.04 12.94
C ARG A 1083 -24.07 -19.20 12.49
N VAL A 1084 -24.72 -20.32 12.22
CA VAL A 1084 -24.05 -21.54 11.78
C VAL A 1084 -23.56 -21.37 10.36
N VAL A 1085 -22.30 -21.70 10.15
CA VAL A 1085 -21.66 -21.90 8.86
C VAL A 1085 -21.38 -23.39 8.66
N ARG A 1086 -21.67 -23.91 7.45
CA ARG A 1086 -21.49 -25.31 7.05
C ARG A 1086 -20.55 -25.45 5.85
N GLY A 1087 -20.15 -26.68 5.54
CA GLY A 1087 -19.25 -26.98 4.43
C GLY A 1087 -17.77 -26.78 4.80
N GLY A 1088 -16.92 -26.78 3.78
CA GLY A 1088 -15.48 -26.51 3.89
C GLY A 1088 -15.06 -25.54 2.80
N SER A 1089 -13.89 -24.91 2.96
CA SER A 1089 -13.33 -24.00 1.96
C SER A 1089 -12.06 -24.54 1.32
N TRP A 1090 -11.59 -23.87 0.27
CA TRP A 1090 -10.26 -24.07 -0.34
C TRP A 1090 -9.10 -24.03 0.68
N SER A 1091 -9.31 -23.43 1.85
CA SER A 1091 -8.32 -23.32 2.94
C SER A 1091 -8.50 -24.36 4.05
N ASP A 1092 -9.52 -25.22 3.99
CA ASP A 1092 -9.82 -26.22 5.00
C ASP A 1092 -9.35 -27.62 4.58
N ARG A 1093 -8.87 -28.40 5.56
CA ARG A 1093 -8.56 -29.83 5.37
C ARG A 1093 -9.84 -30.67 5.38
N PRO A 1094 -9.85 -31.89 4.80
CA PRO A 1094 -11.06 -32.75 4.73
C PRO A 1094 -11.81 -32.95 6.07
N ILE A 1095 -11.10 -33.04 7.19
CA ILE A 1095 -11.73 -33.18 8.53
C ILE A 1095 -12.68 -32.03 8.88
N ARG A 1096 -12.45 -30.84 8.31
CA ARG A 1096 -13.23 -29.60 8.46
C ARG A 1096 -14.19 -29.35 7.30
N ALA A 1097 -14.32 -30.30 6.37
CA ALA A 1097 -15.22 -30.22 5.23
C ALA A 1097 -16.31 -31.31 5.26
N ARG A 1098 -16.39 -32.06 6.36
CA ARG A 1098 -17.37 -33.12 6.57
C ARG A 1098 -18.79 -32.58 6.56
N SER A 1099 -19.74 -33.45 6.21
CA SER A 1099 -21.17 -33.12 6.18
C SER A 1099 -21.68 -32.53 7.50
N ALA A 1100 -21.14 -32.99 8.64
CA ALA A 1100 -21.53 -32.55 9.98
C ALA A 1100 -20.72 -31.35 10.52
N PHE A 1101 -19.63 -30.96 9.84
CA PHE A 1101 -18.77 -29.89 10.33
C PHE A 1101 -19.52 -28.57 10.34
N ARG A 1102 -19.30 -27.79 11.40
CA ARG A 1102 -20.04 -26.57 11.69
C ARG A 1102 -19.19 -25.53 12.38
N LEU A 1103 -19.30 -24.28 11.97
CA LEU A 1103 -18.64 -23.12 12.59
C LEU A 1103 -19.68 -22.08 12.99
N ALA A 1104 -19.25 -21.08 13.75
CA ALA A 1104 -20.11 -20.02 14.26
C ALA A 1104 -19.42 -18.66 14.15
N TYR A 1105 -20.10 -17.70 13.53
CA TYR A 1105 -19.63 -16.32 13.39
C TYR A 1105 -20.75 -15.34 13.71
N GLN A 1106 -20.39 -14.09 13.98
CA GLN A 1106 -21.40 -13.05 14.23
C GLN A 1106 -22.22 -12.79 12.95
N PRO A 1107 -23.52 -12.49 13.05
CA PRO A 1107 -24.36 -12.29 11.87
C PRO A 1107 -23.95 -11.10 11.01
N TRP A 1108 -23.27 -10.11 11.61
CA TRP A 1108 -22.73 -8.90 10.97
C TRP A 1108 -21.26 -9.04 10.56
N GLN A 1109 -20.61 -10.19 10.77
CA GLN A 1109 -19.20 -10.41 10.41
C GLN A 1109 -19.06 -10.84 8.95
N SER A 1110 -18.25 -10.12 8.18
CA SER A 1110 -17.83 -10.52 6.83
C SER A 1110 -16.64 -11.46 6.91
N VAL A 1111 -16.79 -12.73 6.52
CA VAL A 1111 -15.73 -13.75 6.64
C VAL A 1111 -15.08 -14.05 5.28
N HIS A 1112 -13.75 -14.07 5.25
CA HIS A 1112 -12.93 -14.21 4.03
C HIS A 1112 -13.15 -15.51 3.21
N ASN A 1113 -13.75 -16.55 3.77
CA ASN A 1113 -13.95 -17.84 3.12
C ASN A 1113 -15.38 -18.38 3.28
N VAL A 1114 -16.35 -17.50 3.55
CA VAL A 1114 -17.77 -17.86 3.71
C VAL A 1114 -18.61 -17.14 2.67
N GLY A 1115 -19.33 -17.93 1.86
CA GLY A 1115 -20.40 -17.51 0.97
C GLY A 1115 -21.76 -18.02 1.44
N PHE A 1116 -22.67 -18.31 0.50
CA PHE A 1116 -23.99 -18.85 0.80
C PHE A 1116 -24.70 -19.45 -0.42
N ARG A 1117 -25.79 -20.16 -0.15
CA ARG A 1117 -26.74 -20.68 -1.14
C ARG A 1117 -28.16 -20.27 -0.80
N VAL A 1118 -29.01 -20.28 -1.82
CA VAL A 1118 -30.43 -19.96 -1.69
C VAL A 1118 -31.26 -21.25 -1.62
N MET A 1119 -32.22 -21.28 -0.70
CA MET A 1119 -33.27 -22.27 -0.55
C MET A 1119 -34.64 -21.65 -0.88
N ILE A 1120 -35.49 -22.40 -1.57
CA ILE A 1120 -36.88 -22.02 -1.86
C ILE A 1120 -37.82 -23.18 -1.51
N PRO A 1121 -38.86 -22.98 -0.69
CA PRO A 1121 -39.82 -24.04 -0.37
C PRO A 1121 -40.55 -24.57 -1.63
N ALA A 1122 -40.70 -25.89 -1.77
CA ALA A 1122 -41.32 -26.49 -2.96
C ALA A 1122 -42.88 -26.57 -2.90
N GLY A 1123 -43.53 -25.87 -1.97
CA GLY A 1123 -44.97 -26.04 -1.68
C GLY A 1123 -45.77 -24.79 -1.29
N ALA A 1124 -45.23 -23.56 -1.44
CA ALA A 1124 -45.99 -22.35 -1.14
C ALA A 1124 -46.77 -21.86 -2.38
N SER A 1125 -48.09 -22.05 -2.41
CA SER A 1125 -48.96 -21.28 -3.29
C SER A 1125 -49.07 -19.83 -2.77
N HIS A 1126 -49.23 -18.88 -3.69
CA HIS A 1126 -49.32 -17.42 -3.49
C HIS A 1126 -50.24 -16.91 -2.35
N GLU A 1127 -51.05 -17.75 -1.71
CA GLU A 1127 -52.10 -17.35 -0.76
C GLU A 1127 -51.67 -17.32 0.71
N THR A 1128 -50.45 -17.74 1.07
CA THR A 1128 -49.99 -17.76 2.49
C THR A 1128 -49.06 -16.58 2.86
N LEU A 1129 -49.03 -15.50 2.08
CA LEU A 1129 -48.03 -14.41 2.17
C LEU A 1129 -48.51 -13.12 2.85
N ALA A 1130 -49.57 -13.16 3.68
CA ALA A 1130 -50.09 -11.96 4.36
C ALA A 1130 -49.90 -11.94 5.90
N ALA A 1131 -49.16 -12.89 6.50
CA ALA A 1131 -49.10 -13.00 7.97
C ALA A 1131 -47.75 -13.43 8.58
N GLN A 1132 -46.67 -13.49 7.82
CA GLN A 1132 -45.30 -13.73 8.29
C GLN A 1132 -44.38 -12.72 7.62
#